data_AF-A0A1Y0D838-F1
#
_entry.id   AF-A0A1Y0D838-F1
#
_cell.length_a   1.000
_cell.length_b   1.000
_cell.length_c   1.000
_cell.angle_alpha   90.00
_cell.angle_beta   90.00
_cell.angle_gamma   90.00
#
_symmetry.space_group_name_H-M   'P 1'
#
loop_
_entity.id
_entity.type
_entity.pdbx_description
1 polymer ?
#
loop_
_entity_poly.entity_id
_entity_poly.type
_entity_poly.pdbx_seq_one_letter_code
_entity_poly.pdbx_strand_id
1 'polypeptide(L)'
;MLILPNTPNVLPAELIAVQSHSLSAIHSASWKEVNNHCAALLQQSSYTVIVGASQTPAVYWLAALQSWPKANVWYWDGVEHQGQWQQLSAQTVYAAASGQLTTAQEQSPKTQSQPASNSQQSGDSDHVLLGKGFRFAAWGLSDKNNLQRLKDVEYQVSLQNNPELSRKLVKAVAKGKHAFELWQQCEQQLKEQGDSVSFAAWYQALYQQQNNDIQRHLRIQLEKTRNFRAKKQATQSTRVQYHSNVRGPDLEPHHPNSMAHLAHQPCWEVLIDETGCEFGEAISELAASDQKVGRMVALAVPGKQSILPPIALGYHATEVGHESNDAVVQSLLDAKVGILGFSVKDQNLPQAYSWFSAVHTLCRWVLRSLPIMAGQTVTVDFLIEERGNSQQDLTAVSELLSAELAELDAQRFAKLTVNMRFIKKSEHPYNGYVDVVAHTWGSPAAASKDRLKKSAWLGHCLLRPDDETLSRLLLALEGIALNRHDWLALMSHTNQLPEHSLAGNMLHKLGAQIQQTPALWHSYVSEVSQQLDNKGYQLSQLVPALSWLQRYQPSNETLPPILELQWLSGKLAISNHQGQLDMATVERCFTLCSALKQEDARRVSEVLLRLSVSATNSFQFALAEQVLNFLSDIPQLAMGVRNYGKLLSSRGQVAAFQGEVTQAQVCFDEALACFSQLSDPQQARQEQQQTQIYKLFAQLDDRQLTDDQLTDVLTKICQQRLDKDVAASLRSLAHSSQEDEQRWLHHVLLRAMCVRPALASKWLADYAAQAHQWQSGQYHPWPLINFYRAWLLLQLDQIAQAELYWQQAIDGCQQGGTTLQWMGHVLATVAQSLGSKVACLSSENVTELQHKAPELPVGELAQFVTLSSCSHQDRMHCLARCLPFNFH
;
A
#
# COMPACT_ATOMS: atom_id res chain seq x y z
N MET A 1 -47.69 9.07 -2.51
CA MET A 1 -47.05 7.91 -3.17
C MET A 1 -46.74 8.29 -4.61
N LEU A 2 -45.52 8.01 -5.07
CA LEU A 2 -45.12 8.22 -6.46
C LEU A 2 -45.33 6.91 -7.24
N ILE A 3 -46.11 6.95 -8.31
CA ILE A 3 -46.33 5.81 -9.20
C ILE A 3 -45.50 6.03 -10.46
N LEU A 4 -44.55 5.12 -10.72
CA LEU A 4 -43.68 5.18 -11.88
C LEU A 4 -44.39 4.62 -13.14
N PRO A 5 -43.88 4.90 -14.35
CA PRO A 5 -44.44 4.36 -15.58
C PRO A 5 -44.52 2.82 -15.59
N ASN A 6 -45.50 2.27 -16.31
CA ASN A 6 -45.74 0.81 -16.47
C ASN A 6 -46.11 0.06 -15.18
N THR A 7 -46.47 0.78 -14.11
CA THR A 7 -47.02 0.16 -12.90
C THR A 7 -48.43 -0.38 -13.16
N PRO A 8 -48.77 -1.61 -12.76
CA PRO A 8 -50.11 -2.15 -12.95
C PRO A 8 -51.15 -1.41 -12.09
N ASN A 9 -52.39 -1.32 -12.60
CA ASN A 9 -53.49 -0.64 -11.91
C ASN A 9 -53.96 -1.35 -10.63
N VAL A 10 -53.52 -2.59 -10.40
CA VAL A 10 -53.86 -3.37 -9.21
C VAL A 10 -52.74 -3.22 -8.17
N LEU A 11 -52.96 -2.32 -7.21
CA LEU A 11 -52.03 -2.05 -6.11
C LEU A 11 -52.29 -2.98 -4.90
N PRO A 12 -51.29 -3.23 -4.04
CA PRO A 12 -51.47 -3.90 -2.75
C PRO A 12 -52.55 -3.18 -1.93
N ALA A 13 -53.35 -3.93 -1.17
CA ALA A 13 -54.43 -3.37 -0.33
C ALA A 13 -53.93 -2.25 0.61
N GLU A 14 -52.68 -2.35 1.06
CA GLU A 14 -51.99 -1.40 1.94
C GLU A 14 -51.69 -0.04 1.27
N LEU A 15 -51.71 0.03 -0.06
CA LEU A 15 -51.39 1.23 -0.84
C LEU A 15 -52.62 1.93 -1.44
N ILE A 16 -53.81 1.31 -1.41
CA ILE A 16 -55.04 1.83 -2.03
C ILE A 16 -55.53 3.13 -1.36
N ALA A 17 -55.19 3.36 -0.09
CA ALA A 17 -55.59 4.56 0.67
C ALA A 17 -54.60 5.74 0.58
N VAL A 18 -53.46 5.60 -0.12
CA VAL A 18 -52.41 6.62 -0.17
C VAL A 18 -52.60 7.54 -1.37
N GLN A 19 -52.63 8.86 -1.16
CA GLN A 19 -52.71 9.84 -2.25
C GLN A 19 -51.55 9.63 -3.23
N SER A 20 -51.88 9.39 -4.50
CA SER A 20 -50.93 9.01 -5.53
C SER A 20 -50.66 10.13 -6.53
N HIS A 21 -49.43 10.16 -7.03
CA HIS A 21 -49.01 10.99 -8.15
C HIS A 21 -48.35 10.09 -9.19
N SER A 22 -48.92 10.00 -10.39
CA SER A 22 -48.41 9.14 -11.46
C SER A 22 -47.47 9.93 -12.36
N LEU A 23 -46.22 9.48 -12.44
CA LEU A 23 -45.29 9.95 -13.46
C LEU A 23 -45.68 9.34 -14.81
N SER A 24 -46.14 10.18 -15.73
CA SER A 24 -46.43 9.76 -17.10
C SER A 24 -45.14 9.39 -17.83
N ALA A 25 -45.17 8.31 -18.61
CA ALA A 25 -44.06 7.96 -19.50
C ALA A 25 -43.83 9.08 -20.52
N ILE A 26 -42.67 9.73 -20.48
CA ILE A 26 -42.22 10.61 -21.54
C ILE A 26 -41.59 9.70 -22.63
N HIS A 27 -42.15 9.70 -23.83
CA HIS A 27 -41.60 8.93 -24.95
C HIS A 27 -40.18 9.44 -25.27
N SER A 28 -39.20 8.54 -25.37
CA SER A 28 -37.76 8.85 -25.61
C SER A 28 -37.06 9.70 -24.55
N ALA A 29 -37.49 9.64 -23.29
CA ALA A 29 -36.94 10.49 -22.22
C ALA A 29 -35.46 10.21 -21.92
N SER A 30 -34.65 11.26 -22.02
CA SER A 30 -33.27 11.26 -21.51
C SER A 30 -33.24 11.34 -19.98
N TRP A 31 -32.16 10.85 -19.35
CA TRP A 31 -31.94 10.98 -17.91
C TRP A 31 -32.15 12.42 -17.41
N LYS A 32 -31.64 13.40 -18.17
CA LYS A 32 -31.75 14.83 -17.85
C LYS A 32 -33.20 15.32 -17.74
N GLU A 33 -34.07 14.88 -18.63
CA GLU A 33 -35.49 15.26 -18.61
C GLU A 33 -36.22 14.64 -17.42
N VAL A 34 -35.99 13.35 -17.16
CA VAL A 34 -36.59 12.64 -16.03
C VAL A 34 -36.09 13.19 -14.70
N ASN A 35 -34.78 13.42 -14.58
CA ASN A 35 -34.17 13.95 -13.36
C ASN A 35 -34.62 15.40 -13.08
N ASN A 36 -34.70 16.25 -14.10
CA ASN A 36 -35.24 17.61 -13.93
C ASN A 36 -36.71 17.59 -13.49
N HIS A 37 -37.49 16.64 -14.00
CA HIS A 37 -38.88 16.48 -13.60
C HIS A 37 -39.01 16.00 -12.15
N CYS A 38 -38.20 15.02 -11.73
CA CYS A 38 -38.14 14.58 -10.34
C CYS A 38 -37.64 15.69 -9.40
N ALA A 39 -36.64 16.47 -9.81
CA ALA A 39 -36.15 17.62 -9.04
C ALA A 39 -37.21 18.72 -8.89
N ALA A 40 -38.03 18.98 -9.91
CA ALA A 40 -39.16 19.91 -9.81
C ALA A 40 -40.25 19.38 -8.86
N LEU A 41 -40.54 18.07 -8.91
CA LEU A 41 -41.50 17.43 -7.99
C LEU A 41 -41.01 17.42 -6.54
N LEU A 42 -39.71 17.26 -6.31
CA LEU A 42 -39.09 17.31 -4.99
C LEU A 42 -39.33 18.65 -4.28
N GLN A 43 -39.42 19.75 -5.04
CA GLN A 43 -39.75 21.07 -4.50
C GLN A 43 -41.23 21.23 -4.14
N GLN A 44 -42.12 20.40 -4.70
CA GLN A 44 -43.57 20.52 -4.55
C GLN A 44 -44.17 19.50 -3.59
N SER A 45 -43.54 18.34 -3.41
CA SER A 45 -44.09 17.23 -2.63
C SER A 45 -43.00 16.30 -2.09
N SER A 46 -43.23 15.75 -0.90
CA SER A 46 -42.39 14.69 -0.32
C SER A 46 -43.10 13.35 -0.45
N TYR A 47 -42.54 12.43 -1.25
CA TYR A 47 -43.08 11.09 -1.39
C TYR A 47 -42.38 10.12 -0.42
N THR A 48 -43.17 9.41 0.38
CA THR A 48 -42.69 8.39 1.34
C THR A 48 -42.73 6.97 0.79
N VAL A 49 -43.39 6.78 -0.35
CA VAL A 49 -43.58 5.48 -1.02
C VAL A 49 -43.40 5.68 -2.52
N ILE A 50 -42.55 4.87 -3.14
CA ILE A 50 -42.34 4.79 -4.59
C ILE A 50 -42.79 3.41 -5.06
N VAL A 51 -43.58 3.38 -6.12
CA VAL A 51 -44.14 2.14 -6.67
C VAL A 51 -43.80 2.05 -8.15
N GLY A 52 -43.33 0.89 -8.59
CA GLY A 52 -43.01 0.63 -9.99
C GLY A 52 -43.04 -0.86 -10.32
N ALA A 53 -42.90 -1.17 -11.61
CA ALA A 53 -42.87 -2.54 -12.11
C ALA A 53 -41.52 -2.89 -12.72
N SER A 54 -41.32 -4.19 -13.00
CA SER A 54 -40.18 -4.72 -13.74
C SER A 54 -40.00 -4.08 -15.12
N GLN A 55 -41.10 -3.59 -15.72
CA GLN A 55 -41.11 -2.88 -17.00
C GLN A 55 -40.92 -1.37 -16.88
N THR A 56 -40.81 -0.82 -15.67
CA THR A 56 -40.52 0.60 -15.47
C THR A 56 -39.09 0.88 -15.95
N PRO A 57 -38.87 1.85 -16.87
CA PRO A 57 -37.53 2.10 -17.37
C PRO A 57 -36.60 2.58 -16.26
N ALA A 58 -35.38 2.05 -16.23
CA ALA A 58 -34.42 2.24 -15.15
C ALA A 58 -34.08 3.72 -14.85
N VAL A 59 -34.11 4.60 -15.85
CA VAL A 59 -33.93 6.07 -15.65
C VAL A 59 -34.97 6.67 -14.70
N TYR A 60 -36.19 6.14 -14.65
CA TYR A 60 -37.23 6.61 -13.72
C TYR A 60 -37.00 6.10 -12.30
N TRP A 61 -36.51 4.86 -12.16
CA TRP A 61 -36.12 4.31 -10.86
C TRP A 61 -34.96 5.11 -10.25
N LEU A 62 -33.91 5.36 -11.02
CA LEU A 62 -32.74 6.09 -10.53
C LEU A 62 -33.08 7.54 -10.13
N ALA A 63 -33.86 8.26 -10.95
CA ALA A 63 -34.18 9.67 -10.70
C ALA A 63 -35.08 9.82 -9.46
N ALA A 64 -36.04 8.91 -9.31
CA ALA A 64 -36.93 8.90 -8.15
C ALA A 64 -36.18 8.54 -6.85
N LEU A 65 -35.32 7.52 -6.89
CA LEU A 65 -34.57 7.08 -5.71
C LEU A 65 -33.46 8.06 -5.32
N GLN A 66 -32.90 8.81 -6.27
CA GLN A 66 -32.00 9.93 -5.98
C GLN A 66 -32.74 11.09 -5.31
N SER A 67 -33.97 11.38 -5.75
CA SER A 67 -34.77 12.49 -5.20
C SER A 67 -35.37 12.16 -3.82
N TRP A 68 -35.74 10.89 -3.57
CA TRP A 68 -36.32 10.43 -2.29
C TRP A 68 -35.66 9.13 -1.78
N PRO A 69 -34.41 9.17 -1.30
CA PRO A 69 -33.64 7.98 -0.93
C PRO A 69 -34.17 7.22 0.29
N LYS A 70 -35.05 7.85 1.08
CA LYS A 70 -35.68 7.25 2.27
C LYS A 70 -37.08 6.68 2.01
N ALA A 71 -37.56 6.70 0.76
CA ALA A 71 -38.88 6.20 0.43
C ALA A 71 -38.93 4.66 0.47
N ASN A 72 -40.06 4.11 0.93
CA ASN A 72 -40.33 2.68 0.85
C ASN A 72 -40.63 2.28 -0.60
N VAL A 73 -39.97 1.24 -1.11
CA VAL A 73 -40.09 0.83 -2.52
C VAL A 73 -40.94 -0.43 -2.64
N TRP A 74 -41.98 -0.35 -3.46
CA TRP A 74 -42.81 -1.47 -3.86
C TRP A 74 -42.58 -1.80 -5.33
N TYR A 75 -42.15 -3.03 -5.58
CA TYR A 75 -41.72 -3.54 -6.88
C TYR A 75 -42.64 -4.67 -7.33
N TRP A 76 -43.18 -4.56 -8.55
CA TRP A 76 -43.95 -5.62 -9.20
C TRP A 76 -43.06 -6.44 -10.13
N ASP A 77 -42.93 -7.74 -9.88
CA ASP A 77 -42.01 -8.62 -10.61
C ASP A 77 -42.57 -9.22 -11.93
N GLY A 78 -43.84 -8.98 -12.24
CA GLY A 78 -44.55 -9.60 -13.36
C GLY A 78 -44.82 -8.71 -14.57
N VAL A 79 -45.46 -9.29 -15.59
CA VAL A 79 -45.99 -8.59 -16.76
C VAL A 79 -47.50 -8.49 -16.60
N GLU A 80 -48.04 -7.26 -16.65
CA GLU A 80 -49.47 -6.98 -16.48
C GLU A 80 -50.07 -7.63 -15.22
N HIS A 81 -51.01 -8.56 -15.35
CA HIS A 81 -51.74 -9.19 -14.24
C HIS A 81 -51.08 -10.48 -13.69
N GLN A 82 -49.95 -10.93 -14.26
CA GLN A 82 -49.23 -12.12 -13.82
C GLN A 82 -47.93 -11.73 -13.12
N GLY A 83 -47.98 -11.49 -11.81
CA GLY A 83 -46.84 -11.10 -10.97
C GLY A 83 -47.19 -11.06 -9.48
N GLN A 84 -46.20 -10.71 -8.66
CA GLN A 84 -46.34 -10.47 -7.23
C GLN A 84 -45.69 -9.14 -6.82
N TRP A 85 -46.26 -8.53 -5.79
CA TRP A 85 -45.73 -7.33 -5.17
C TRP A 85 -44.68 -7.70 -4.13
N GLN A 86 -43.52 -7.05 -4.20
CA GLN A 86 -42.43 -7.21 -3.25
C GLN A 86 -42.03 -5.85 -2.68
N GLN A 87 -41.74 -5.80 -1.39
CA GLN A 87 -41.15 -4.64 -0.75
C GLN A 87 -39.63 -4.79 -0.78
N LEU A 88 -38.94 -3.87 -1.45
CA LEU A 88 -37.48 -3.90 -1.62
C LEU A 88 -36.85 -2.66 -0.99
N SER A 89 -35.57 -2.77 -0.64
CA SER A 89 -34.83 -1.58 -0.20
C SER A 89 -34.54 -0.66 -1.39
N ALA A 90 -34.50 0.65 -1.13
CA ALA A 90 -34.13 1.64 -2.15
C ALA A 90 -32.77 1.33 -2.79
N GLN A 91 -31.79 0.85 -2.01
CA GLN A 91 -30.48 0.46 -2.50
C GLN A 91 -30.53 -0.76 -3.41
N THR A 92 -31.37 -1.75 -3.12
CA THR A 92 -31.56 -2.95 -3.95
C THR A 92 -32.13 -2.58 -5.32
N VAL A 93 -33.16 -1.72 -5.34
CA VAL A 93 -33.78 -1.27 -6.60
C VAL A 93 -32.89 -0.30 -7.35
N TYR A 94 -32.13 0.55 -6.66
CA TYR A 94 -31.13 1.42 -7.28
C TYR A 94 -30.01 0.61 -7.94
N ALA A 95 -29.49 -0.41 -7.27
CA ALA A 95 -28.49 -1.32 -7.83
C ALA A 95 -29.05 -2.13 -9.01
N ALA A 96 -30.29 -2.64 -8.90
CA ALA A 96 -30.95 -3.35 -9.98
C ALA A 96 -31.28 -2.45 -11.18
N ALA A 97 -31.73 -1.21 -10.96
CA ALA A 97 -32.01 -0.22 -12.01
C ALA A 97 -30.72 0.26 -12.69
N SER A 98 -29.65 0.49 -11.92
CA SER A 98 -28.31 0.72 -12.45
C SER A 98 -27.87 -0.48 -13.30
N GLY A 99 -28.13 -1.70 -12.80
CA GLY A 99 -27.95 -2.97 -13.49
C GLY A 99 -28.81 -3.13 -14.75
N GLN A 100 -30.03 -2.58 -14.77
CA GLN A 100 -30.97 -2.61 -15.89
C GLN A 100 -30.64 -1.58 -16.96
N LEU A 101 -30.09 -0.42 -16.62
CA LEU A 101 -29.44 0.45 -17.61
C LEU A 101 -28.27 -0.26 -18.28
N THR A 102 -27.58 -1.14 -17.55
CA THR A 102 -26.47 -1.95 -18.09
C THR A 102 -26.90 -3.25 -18.79
N THR A 103 -28.13 -3.77 -18.57
CA THR A 103 -28.64 -5.00 -19.21
C THR A 103 -29.73 -4.77 -20.27
N ALA A 104 -30.52 -3.69 -20.20
CA ALA A 104 -31.42 -3.25 -21.28
C ALA A 104 -30.65 -2.73 -22.50
N GLN A 105 -29.33 -2.49 -22.38
CA GLN A 105 -28.43 -2.20 -23.50
C GLN A 105 -27.80 -3.46 -24.13
N GLU A 106 -27.99 -4.66 -23.56
CA GLU A 106 -27.70 -5.93 -24.27
C GLU A 106 -28.88 -6.37 -25.17
N GLN A 107 -30.06 -5.72 -25.08
CA GLN A 107 -31.23 -6.07 -25.88
C GLN A 107 -31.98 -4.86 -26.47
N SER A 108 -31.75 -4.62 -27.78
CA SER A 108 -32.66 -4.07 -28.83
C SER A 108 -32.48 -2.58 -29.23
N PRO A 109 -32.96 -2.08 -30.41
CA PRO A 109 -33.18 -2.66 -31.76
C PRO A 109 -32.44 -1.87 -32.88
N LYS A 110 -31.96 -2.52 -33.94
CA LYS A 110 -31.48 -1.80 -35.15
C LYS A 110 -32.68 -1.36 -36.00
N THR A 111 -33.04 -0.07 -35.96
CA THR A 111 -33.93 0.55 -36.95
C THR A 111 -33.08 1.32 -37.97
N GLN A 112 -33.05 0.79 -39.19
CA GLN A 112 -32.54 1.49 -40.37
C GLN A 112 -33.53 2.59 -40.80
N SER A 113 -33.05 3.82 -40.99
CA SER A 113 -33.66 4.76 -41.92
C SER A 113 -32.90 4.75 -43.25
N GLN A 114 -33.68 4.79 -44.32
CA GLN A 114 -33.40 4.39 -45.70
C GLN A 114 -32.23 5.12 -46.38
N PRO A 115 -31.68 4.48 -47.43
CA PRO A 115 -31.85 5.02 -48.76
C PRO A 115 -32.81 4.12 -49.56
N ALA A 116 -33.69 4.77 -50.32
CA ALA A 116 -34.68 4.10 -51.13
C ALA A 116 -34.03 3.16 -52.16
N SER A 117 -34.26 1.85 -52.04
CA SER A 117 -35.04 1.06 -53.00
C SER A 117 -34.83 -0.46 -52.80
N ASN A 118 -35.97 -1.17 -52.74
CA ASN A 118 -36.20 -2.61 -52.89
C ASN A 118 -35.79 -3.58 -51.75
N SER A 119 -36.75 -3.77 -50.83
CA SER A 119 -37.23 -5.05 -50.26
C SER A 119 -36.32 -6.29 -50.27
N GLN A 120 -35.84 -6.71 -49.08
CA GLN A 120 -35.82 -8.12 -48.62
C GLN A 120 -35.34 -8.22 -47.14
N GLN A 121 -36.10 -8.91 -46.29
CA GLN A 121 -35.76 -9.25 -44.90
C GLN A 121 -34.52 -10.15 -44.84
N SER A 122 -33.51 -9.81 -44.02
CA SER A 122 -32.41 -10.74 -43.68
C SER A 122 -32.60 -11.31 -42.28
N GLY A 123 -33.47 -12.32 -42.14
CA GLY A 123 -33.28 -13.33 -41.11
C GLY A 123 -32.06 -14.19 -41.47
N ASP A 124 -31.36 -14.75 -40.48
CA ASP A 124 -30.33 -15.76 -40.75
C ASP A 124 -30.92 -16.83 -41.66
N SER A 125 -30.29 -17.07 -42.81
CA SER A 125 -30.79 -18.08 -43.77
C SER A 125 -30.94 -19.44 -43.08
N ASP A 126 -31.90 -20.25 -43.53
CA ASP A 126 -32.14 -21.61 -43.03
C ASP A 126 -30.85 -22.42 -42.87
N HIS A 127 -29.92 -22.31 -43.82
CA HIS A 127 -28.63 -22.99 -43.78
C HIS A 127 -27.74 -22.55 -42.61
N VAL A 128 -27.77 -21.27 -42.23
CA VAL A 128 -27.00 -20.71 -41.11
C VAL A 128 -27.56 -21.20 -39.78
N LEU A 129 -28.88 -21.22 -39.62
CA LEU A 129 -29.54 -21.73 -38.40
C LEU A 129 -29.28 -23.23 -38.20
N LEU A 130 -29.38 -24.02 -39.27
CA LEU A 130 -29.04 -25.45 -39.24
C LEU A 130 -27.56 -25.68 -38.91
N GLY A 131 -26.66 -24.86 -39.47
CA GLY A 131 -25.23 -24.91 -39.17
C GLY A 131 -24.89 -24.55 -37.72
N LYS A 132 -25.57 -23.54 -37.14
CA LYS A 132 -25.45 -23.18 -35.72
C LYS A 132 -25.96 -24.30 -34.81
N GLY A 133 -27.12 -24.88 -35.12
CA GLY A 133 -27.69 -26.02 -34.38
C GLY A 133 -26.75 -27.23 -34.35
N PHE A 134 -26.16 -27.59 -35.49
CA PHE A 134 -25.12 -28.64 -35.56
C PHE A 134 -23.90 -28.28 -34.70
N ARG A 135 -23.37 -27.05 -34.85
CA ARG A 135 -22.12 -26.63 -34.20
C ARG A 135 -22.22 -26.60 -32.68
N PHE A 136 -23.28 -26.02 -32.11
CA PHE A 136 -23.45 -25.95 -30.65
C PHE A 136 -23.65 -27.34 -30.04
N ALA A 137 -24.40 -28.21 -30.72
CA ALA A 137 -24.53 -29.60 -30.31
C ALA A 137 -23.19 -30.37 -30.40
N ALA A 138 -22.39 -30.13 -31.45
CA ALA A 138 -21.08 -30.74 -31.64
C ALA A 138 -19.99 -30.25 -30.66
N TRP A 139 -20.23 -29.15 -29.95
CA TRP A 139 -19.34 -28.68 -28.87
C TRP A 139 -19.69 -29.26 -27.50
N GLY A 140 -20.78 -30.02 -27.40
CA GLY A 140 -21.23 -30.64 -26.16
C GLY A 140 -22.27 -29.79 -25.43
N LEU A 141 -23.41 -30.41 -25.12
CA LEU A 141 -24.54 -29.77 -24.43
C LEU A 141 -24.50 -29.94 -22.91
N SER A 142 -23.45 -30.56 -22.37
CA SER A 142 -23.15 -30.53 -20.93
C SER A 142 -22.72 -29.12 -20.46
N ASP A 143 -22.25 -28.26 -21.38
CA ASP A 143 -21.99 -26.85 -21.12
C ASP A 143 -23.28 -26.03 -21.22
N LYS A 144 -23.64 -25.32 -20.14
CA LYS A 144 -24.84 -24.50 -20.03
C LYS A 144 -24.91 -23.39 -21.10
N ASN A 145 -23.78 -22.84 -21.54
CA ASN A 145 -23.73 -21.80 -22.56
C ASN A 145 -24.08 -22.32 -23.96
N ASN A 146 -23.61 -23.53 -24.30
CA ASN A 146 -23.94 -24.16 -25.57
C ASN A 146 -25.40 -24.59 -25.61
N LEU A 147 -25.94 -25.05 -24.47
CA LEU A 147 -27.35 -25.36 -24.32
C LEU A 147 -28.23 -24.11 -24.50
N GLN A 148 -27.83 -22.98 -23.90
CA GLN A 148 -28.58 -21.73 -24.05
C GLN A 148 -28.55 -21.21 -25.49
N ARG A 149 -27.38 -21.21 -26.14
CA ARG A 149 -27.23 -20.84 -27.55
C ARG A 149 -28.05 -21.73 -28.49
N LEU A 150 -28.20 -23.03 -28.15
CA LEU A 150 -29.07 -23.93 -28.91
C LEU A 150 -30.54 -23.57 -28.74
N LYS A 151 -30.99 -23.25 -27.51
CA LYS A 151 -32.35 -22.78 -27.24
C LYS A 151 -32.67 -21.49 -28.00
N ASP A 152 -31.71 -20.59 -28.14
CA ASP A 152 -31.88 -19.36 -28.91
C ASP A 152 -32.08 -19.65 -30.41
N VAL A 153 -31.37 -20.65 -30.96
CA VAL A 153 -31.56 -21.11 -32.35
C VAL A 153 -32.91 -21.82 -32.51
N GLU A 154 -33.34 -22.63 -31.54
CA GLU A 154 -34.65 -23.28 -31.53
C GLU A 154 -35.78 -22.25 -31.48
N TYR A 155 -35.61 -21.18 -30.69
CA TYR A 155 -36.52 -20.04 -30.65
C TYR A 155 -36.56 -19.27 -31.97
N GLN A 156 -35.41 -19.01 -32.60
CA GLN A 156 -35.36 -18.36 -33.92
C GLN A 156 -36.04 -19.19 -35.02
N VAL A 157 -35.89 -20.52 -34.99
CA VAL A 157 -36.58 -21.42 -35.94
C VAL A 157 -38.08 -21.51 -35.64
N SER A 158 -38.50 -21.44 -34.38
CA SER A 158 -39.94 -21.44 -34.03
C SER A 158 -40.65 -20.16 -34.48
N LEU A 159 -39.97 -19.01 -34.43
CA LEU A 159 -40.47 -17.73 -34.95
C LEU A 159 -40.72 -17.76 -36.47
N GLN A 160 -40.05 -18.63 -37.22
CA GLN A 160 -40.22 -18.75 -38.68
C GLN A 160 -41.42 -19.61 -39.09
N ASN A 161 -42.11 -20.26 -38.15
CA ASN A 161 -43.31 -21.08 -38.39
C ASN A 161 -43.17 -22.10 -39.55
N ASN A 162 -41.95 -22.61 -39.80
CA ASN A 162 -41.65 -23.57 -40.86
C ASN A 162 -41.40 -24.98 -40.27
N PRO A 163 -42.37 -25.91 -40.36
CA PRO A 163 -42.25 -27.25 -39.79
C PRO A 163 -41.11 -28.08 -40.40
N GLU A 164 -40.76 -27.84 -41.67
CA GLU A 164 -39.63 -28.53 -42.30
C GLU A 164 -38.29 -28.07 -41.74
N LEU A 165 -38.14 -26.78 -41.46
CA LEU A 165 -36.92 -26.23 -40.87
C LEU A 165 -36.71 -26.76 -39.45
N SER A 166 -37.77 -26.83 -38.64
CA SER A 166 -37.73 -27.45 -37.31
C SER A 166 -37.30 -28.92 -37.38
N ARG A 167 -37.83 -29.70 -38.33
CA ARG A 167 -37.39 -31.10 -38.56
C ARG A 167 -35.94 -31.20 -39.01
N LYS A 168 -35.47 -30.29 -39.87
CA LYS A 168 -34.08 -30.23 -40.32
C LYS A 168 -33.15 -29.83 -39.17
N LEU A 169 -33.59 -28.93 -38.27
CA LEU A 169 -32.83 -28.51 -37.08
C LEU A 169 -32.65 -29.68 -36.12
N VAL A 170 -33.70 -30.43 -35.81
CA VAL A 170 -33.61 -31.64 -34.98
C VAL A 170 -32.59 -32.63 -35.57
N LYS A 171 -32.59 -32.83 -36.90
CA LYS A 171 -31.59 -33.68 -37.57
C LYS A 171 -30.17 -33.10 -37.49
N ALA A 172 -30.01 -31.78 -37.64
CA ALA A 172 -28.71 -31.11 -37.52
C ALA A 172 -28.15 -31.20 -36.09
N VAL A 173 -28.99 -31.01 -35.07
CA VAL A 173 -28.65 -31.17 -33.65
C VAL A 173 -28.28 -32.61 -33.34
N ALA A 174 -29.04 -33.59 -33.84
CA ALA A 174 -28.72 -35.01 -33.66
C ALA A 174 -27.37 -35.37 -34.30
N LYS A 175 -27.09 -34.87 -35.51
CA LYS A 175 -25.77 -35.02 -36.16
C LYS A 175 -24.66 -34.37 -35.34
N GLY A 176 -24.92 -33.19 -34.75
CA GLY A 176 -23.96 -32.51 -33.89
C GLY A 176 -23.63 -33.31 -32.62
N LYS A 177 -24.65 -33.83 -31.94
CA LYS A 177 -24.46 -34.73 -30.78
C LYS A 177 -23.61 -35.96 -31.15
N HIS A 178 -23.89 -36.57 -32.29
CA HIS A 178 -23.09 -37.69 -32.78
C HIS A 178 -21.64 -37.30 -33.10
N ALA A 179 -21.41 -36.11 -33.68
CA ALA A 179 -20.06 -35.60 -33.91
C ALA A 179 -19.27 -35.44 -32.60
N PHE A 180 -19.94 -34.98 -31.54
CA PHE A 180 -19.36 -34.82 -30.21
C PHE A 180 -18.98 -36.18 -29.60
N GLU A 181 -19.87 -37.18 -29.67
CA GLU A 181 -19.59 -38.55 -29.19
C GLU A 181 -18.40 -39.18 -29.92
N LEU A 182 -18.34 -39.05 -31.25
CA LEU A 182 -17.21 -39.54 -32.05
C LEU A 182 -15.90 -38.82 -31.70
N TRP A 183 -15.97 -37.52 -31.41
CA TRP A 183 -14.80 -36.78 -30.93
C TRP A 183 -14.35 -37.26 -29.54
N GLN A 184 -15.27 -37.55 -28.62
CA GLN A 184 -14.91 -38.13 -27.32
C GLN A 184 -14.18 -39.47 -27.46
N GLN A 185 -14.64 -40.33 -28.39
CA GLN A 185 -13.94 -41.58 -28.72
C GLN A 185 -12.55 -41.33 -29.31
N CYS A 186 -12.42 -40.35 -30.22
CA CYS A 186 -11.12 -39.95 -30.76
C CYS A 186 -10.18 -39.46 -29.66
N GLU A 187 -10.67 -38.62 -28.74
CA GLU A 187 -9.89 -38.09 -27.64
C GLU A 187 -9.43 -39.20 -26.67
N GLN A 188 -10.29 -40.19 -26.41
CA GLN A 188 -9.95 -41.35 -25.61
C GLN A 188 -8.87 -42.20 -26.29
N GLN A 189 -9.01 -42.53 -27.58
CA GLN A 189 -7.99 -43.28 -28.32
C GLN A 189 -6.66 -42.52 -28.41
N LEU A 190 -6.70 -41.19 -28.57
CA LEU A 190 -5.52 -40.30 -28.51
C LEU A 190 -4.85 -40.25 -27.13
N LYS A 191 -5.58 -40.53 -26.05
CA LYS A 191 -5.05 -40.64 -24.69
C LYS A 191 -4.41 -42.01 -24.46
N GLU A 192 -5.04 -43.08 -24.95
CA GLU A 192 -4.58 -44.47 -24.76
C GLU A 192 -3.38 -44.83 -25.65
N GLN A 193 -3.42 -44.49 -26.95
CA GLN A 193 -2.43 -44.94 -27.94
C GLN A 193 -1.46 -43.83 -28.42
N GLY A 194 -1.64 -42.60 -27.94
CA GLY A 194 -0.94 -41.43 -28.46
C GLY A 194 -1.28 -41.13 -29.92
N ASP A 195 -0.59 -40.13 -30.51
CA ASP A 195 -0.74 -39.79 -31.93
C ASP A 195 0.13 -40.72 -32.79
N SER A 196 -0.21 -42.01 -32.77
CA SER A 196 0.57 -43.10 -33.36
C SER A 196 0.05 -43.48 -34.76
N VAL A 197 0.83 -44.30 -35.49
CA VAL A 197 0.42 -44.87 -36.78
C VAL A 197 -0.87 -45.71 -36.64
N SER A 198 -1.03 -46.41 -35.51
CA SER A 198 -2.24 -47.15 -35.15
C SER A 198 -3.45 -46.23 -35.01
N PHE A 199 -3.31 -45.13 -34.27
CA PHE A 199 -4.36 -44.12 -34.16
C PHE A 199 -4.70 -43.50 -35.52
N ALA A 200 -3.70 -43.18 -36.34
CA ALA A 200 -3.94 -42.59 -37.67
C ALA A 200 -4.73 -43.53 -38.59
N ALA A 201 -4.43 -44.82 -38.59
CA ALA A 201 -5.19 -45.82 -39.35
C ALA A 201 -6.63 -45.97 -38.85
N TRP A 202 -6.82 -46.02 -37.52
CA TRP A 202 -8.14 -46.09 -36.90
C TRP A 202 -8.97 -44.83 -37.17
N TYR A 203 -8.39 -43.65 -36.98
CA TYR A 203 -9.03 -42.36 -37.24
C TYR A 203 -9.44 -42.25 -38.71
N GLN A 204 -8.59 -42.69 -39.64
CA GLN A 204 -8.91 -42.64 -41.07
C GLN A 204 -10.07 -43.58 -41.43
N ALA A 205 -10.12 -44.78 -40.86
CA ALA A 205 -11.24 -45.70 -41.04
C ALA A 205 -12.55 -45.12 -40.46
N LEU A 206 -12.49 -44.49 -39.29
CA LEU A 206 -13.63 -43.79 -38.69
C LEU A 206 -14.07 -42.61 -39.56
N TYR A 207 -13.12 -41.77 -39.99
CA TYR A 207 -13.33 -40.56 -40.79
C TYR A 207 -14.04 -40.86 -42.11
N GLN A 208 -13.63 -41.92 -42.81
CA GLN A 208 -14.21 -42.32 -44.11
C GLN A 208 -15.66 -42.79 -44.01
N GLN A 209 -16.11 -43.25 -42.85
CA GLN A 209 -17.49 -43.71 -42.63
C GLN A 209 -18.47 -42.57 -42.31
N GLN A 210 -17.97 -41.35 -42.09
CA GLN A 210 -18.80 -40.20 -41.67
C GLN A 210 -19.18 -39.27 -42.81
N ASN A 211 -20.19 -38.43 -42.56
CA ASN A 211 -20.59 -37.37 -43.48
C ASN A 211 -19.63 -36.15 -43.43
N ASN A 212 -19.71 -35.30 -44.46
CA ASN A 212 -18.80 -34.15 -44.63
C ASN A 212 -18.78 -33.18 -43.42
N ASP A 213 -19.92 -32.97 -42.76
CA ASP A 213 -20.02 -32.05 -41.61
C ASP A 213 -19.28 -32.59 -40.38
N ILE A 214 -19.44 -33.90 -40.11
CA ILE A 214 -18.75 -34.60 -39.02
C ILE A 214 -17.26 -34.73 -39.33
N GLN A 215 -16.90 -35.08 -40.56
CA GLN A 215 -15.51 -35.10 -41.04
C GLN A 215 -14.81 -33.75 -40.82
N ARG A 216 -15.47 -32.64 -41.19
CA ARG A 216 -14.93 -31.29 -40.97
C ARG A 216 -14.74 -31.00 -39.48
N HIS A 217 -15.70 -31.37 -38.64
CA HIS A 217 -15.61 -31.19 -37.19
C HIS A 217 -14.43 -31.98 -36.59
N LEU A 218 -14.35 -33.28 -36.87
CA LEU A 218 -13.30 -34.17 -36.35
C LEU A 218 -11.90 -33.70 -36.78
N ARG A 219 -11.73 -33.20 -38.01
CA ARG A 219 -10.44 -32.69 -38.48
C ARG A 219 -9.99 -31.45 -37.70
N ILE A 220 -10.89 -30.48 -37.53
CA ILE A 220 -10.60 -29.23 -36.79
C ILE A 220 -10.23 -29.54 -35.33
N GLN A 221 -10.95 -30.46 -34.69
CA GLN A 221 -10.66 -30.82 -33.31
C GLN A 221 -9.32 -31.55 -33.15
N LEU A 222 -8.99 -32.44 -34.10
CA LEU A 222 -7.71 -33.13 -34.12
C LEU A 222 -6.53 -32.15 -34.30
N GLU A 223 -6.63 -31.23 -35.26
CA GLU A 223 -5.62 -30.18 -35.48
C GLU A 223 -5.43 -29.30 -34.22
N LYS A 224 -6.51 -28.86 -33.58
CA LYS A 224 -6.45 -28.10 -32.32
C LYS A 224 -5.73 -28.87 -31.22
N THR A 225 -6.05 -30.15 -31.07
CA THR A 225 -5.47 -31.01 -30.04
C THR A 225 -3.97 -31.25 -30.29
N ARG A 226 -3.56 -31.47 -31.55
CA ARG A 226 -2.15 -31.58 -31.94
C ARG A 226 -1.38 -30.31 -31.66
N ASN A 227 -1.92 -29.15 -32.05
CA ASN A 227 -1.30 -27.85 -31.79
C ASN A 227 -1.14 -27.58 -30.28
N PHE A 228 -2.15 -27.92 -29.48
CA PHE A 228 -2.07 -27.81 -28.03
C PHE A 228 -0.99 -28.73 -27.41
N ARG A 229 -0.90 -29.98 -27.86
CA ARG A 229 0.13 -30.93 -27.39
C ARG A 229 1.53 -30.49 -27.81
N ALA A 230 1.72 -30.02 -29.04
CA ALA A 230 3.00 -29.48 -29.52
C ALA A 230 3.44 -28.25 -28.71
N LYS A 231 2.51 -27.31 -28.44
CA LYS A 231 2.77 -26.16 -27.55
C LYS A 231 3.17 -26.62 -26.15
N LYS A 232 2.43 -27.56 -25.55
CA LYS A 232 2.70 -28.10 -24.20
C LYS A 232 4.03 -28.85 -24.10
N GLN A 233 4.41 -29.62 -25.13
CA GLN A 233 5.72 -30.29 -25.20
C GLN A 233 6.85 -29.27 -25.33
N ALA A 234 6.69 -28.23 -26.15
CA ALA A 234 7.65 -27.13 -26.25
C ALA A 234 7.79 -26.37 -24.91
N THR A 235 6.71 -26.26 -24.11
CA THR A 235 6.76 -25.66 -22.77
C THR A 235 7.38 -26.58 -21.70
N GLN A 236 7.27 -27.91 -21.87
CA GLN A 236 7.84 -28.89 -20.93
C GLN A 236 9.35 -29.11 -21.12
N SER A 237 9.90 -28.88 -22.30
CA SER A 237 11.34 -28.94 -22.57
C SER A 237 12.15 -27.75 -22.00
N THR A 238 11.48 -26.67 -21.55
CA THR A 238 12.08 -25.48 -20.92
C THR A 238 11.73 -25.40 -19.42
N ARG A 239 11.85 -26.51 -18.70
CA ARG A 239 11.63 -26.54 -17.24
C ARG A 239 12.88 -26.14 -16.43
N VAL A 240 13.59 -25.12 -16.91
CA VAL A 240 14.43 -24.29 -16.02
C VAL A 240 13.45 -23.37 -15.30
N GLN A 241 13.49 -23.30 -13.97
CA GLN A 241 12.70 -22.32 -13.23
C GLN A 241 13.12 -20.92 -13.69
N TYR A 242 12.36 -20.34 -14.61
CA TYR A 242 12.57 -18.97 -15.06
C TYR A 242 12.29 -18.03 -13.88
N HIS A 243 13.29 -17.26 -13.49
CA HIS A 243 13.18 -16.19 -12.50
C HIS A 243 13.05 -14.88 -13.26
N SER A 244 12.13 -14.01 -12.85
CA SER A 244 11.86 -12.74 -13.52
C SER A 244 13.07 -11.81 -13.44
N ASN A 245 13.36 -11.10 -14.53
CA ASN A 245 14.46 -10.14 -14.62
C ASN A 245 14.07 -8.71 -14.16
N VAL A 246 12.82 -8.53 -13.69
CA VAL A 246 12.34 -7.23 -13.17
C VAL A 246 13.15 -6.83 -11.95
N ARG A 247 13.59 -5.56 -11.94
CA ARG A 247 14.24 -4.93 -10.79
C ARG A 247 13.17 -4.29 -9.92
N GLY A 248 13.18 -4.60 -8.63
CA GLY A 248 12.22 -4.00 -7.72
C GLY A 248 12.45 -2.50 -7.56
N PRO A 249 11.38 -1.70 -7.39
CA PRO A 249 11.51 -0.27 -7.16
C PRO A 249 12.04 0.01 -5.74
N ASP A 250 12.75 1.12 -5.58
CA ASP A 250 13.03 1.69 -4.25
C ASP A 250 11.73 2.32 -3.71
N LEU A 251 11.20 1.76 -2.62
CA LEU A 251 9.92 2.15 -2.04
C LEU A 251 10.13 3.23 -0.96
N GLU A 252 10.28 4.50 -1.32
CA GLU A 252 10.39 5.59 -0.35
C GLU A 252 9.81 6.91 -0.90
N PRO A 253 8.76 7.53 -0.31
CA PRO A 253 7.83 7.03 0.72
C PRO A 253 6.59 6.31 0.13
N HIS A 254 6.48 6.16 -1.20
CA HIS A 254 5.35 5.52 -1.87
C HIS A 254 5.79 4.74 -3.12
N HIS A 255 4.93 3.83 -3.60
CA HIS A 255 5.18 3.09 -4.83
C HIS A 255 5.26 4.04 -6.05
N PRO A 256 6.19 3.86 -7.02
CA PRO A 256 6.35 4.75 -8.17
C PRO A 256 5.11 4.85 -9.06
N ASN A 257 4.35 3.75 -9.19
CA ASN A 257 3.07 3.72 -9.92
C ASN A 257 1.83 4.08 -9.08
N SER A 258 2.01 4.65 -7.88
CA SER A 258 0.88 5.10 -7.07
C SER A 258 0.16 6.25 -7.77
N MET A 259 -1.09 6.02 -8.17
CA MET A 259 -1.88 7.00 -8.93
C MET A 259 -2.08 8.33 -8.19
N ALA A 260 -2.21 8.28 -6.87
CA ALA A 260 -2.35 9.47 -6.02
C ALA A 260 -1.13 10.40 -6.06
N HIS A 261 0.07 9.85 -6.31
CA HIS A 261 1.34 10.59 -6.25
C HIS A 261 1.86 11.01 -7.62
N LEU A 262 1.05 10.85 -8.68
CA LEU A 262 1.40 11.38 -9.99
C LEU A 262 1.35 12.91 -10.00
N ALA A 263 2.09 13.52 -10.93
CA ALA A 263 1.96 14.94 -11.19
C ALA A 263 0.59 15.23 -11.82
N HIS A 264 0.04 16.41 -11.54
CA HIS A 264 -1.18 16.88 -12.20
C HIS A 264 -1.00 16.94 -13.73
N GLN A 265 -2.04 16.55 -14.47
CA GLN A 265 -2.07 16.62 -15.93
C GLN A 265 -3.45 17.08 -16.42
N PRO A 266 -3.51 17.84 -17.54
CA PRO A 266 -4.76 18.30 -18.12
C PRO A 266 -5.52 17.18 -18.86
N CYS A 267 -4.86 16.07 -19.17
CA CYS A 267 -5.45 14.95 -19.90
C CYS A 267 -4.88 13.63 -19.36
N TRP A 268 -5.74 12.63 -19.21
CA TRP A 268 -5.40 11.28 -18.79
C TRP A 268 -6.05 10.27 -19.72
N GLU A 269 -5.26 9.32 -20.22
CA GLU A 269 -5.76 8.13 -20.90
C GLU A 269 -5.73 6.97 -19.90
N VAL A 270 -6.89 6.38 -19.62
CA VAL A 270 -7.01 5.28 -18.66
C VAL A 270 -7.44 4.03 -19.39
N LEU A 271 -6.54 3.07 -19.50
CA LEU A 271 -6.83 1.76 -20.08
C LEU A 271 -7.30 0.79 -19.01
N ILE A 272 -8.36 0.04 -19.30
CA ILE A 272 -8.92 -0.96 -18.38
C ILE A 272 -8.91 -2.33 -19.04
N ASP A 273 -8.40 -3.32 -18.32
CA ASP A 273 -8.46 -4.73 -18.67
C ASP A 273 -8.72 -5.60 -17.41
N GLU A 274 -9.06 -6.87 -17.63
CA GLU A 274 -9.39 -7.81 -16.58
C GLU A 274 -8.58 -9.10 -16.59
N THR A 275 -8.62 -9.81 -15.47
CA THR A 275 -8.22 -11.22 -15.41
C THR A 275 -9.25 -12.02 -14.60
N GLY A 276 -9.32 -13.33 -14.86
CA GLY A 276 -10.33 -14.22 -14.28
C GLY A 276 -11.59 -14.31 -15.15
N CYS A 277 -12.49 -15.22 -14.79
CA CYS A 277 -13.71 -15.48 -15.57
C CYS A 277 -15.00 -15.28 -14.78
N GLU A 278 -14.96 -15.34 -13.45
CA GLU A 278 -16.11 -15.24 -12.56
C GLU A 278 -16.26 -13.83 -11.99
N PHE A 279 -17.34 -13.15 -12.40
CA PHE A 279 -17.72 -11.80 -11.97
C PHE A 279 -19.12 -11.75 -11.33
N GLY A 280 -19.74 -12.91 -11.05
CA GLY A 280 -21.11 -13.07 -10.55
C GLY A 280 -21.21 -13.87 -9.24
N GLU A 281 -22.41 -14.30 -8.85
CA GLU A 281 -22.69 -14.92 -7.53
C GLU A 281 -21.78 -16.11 -7.14
N ALA A 282 -21.28 -16.86 -8.13
CA ALA A 282 -20.37 -17.99 -7.95
C ALA A 282 -19.00 -17.62 -7.32
N ILE A 283 -18.69 -16.32 -7.21
CA ILE A 283 -17.48 -15.82 -6.55
C ILE A 283 -17.44 -16.22 -5.06
N SER A 284 -18.59 -16.25 -4.39
CA SER A 284 -18.68 -16.48 -2.94
C SER A 284 -17.99 -17.78 -2.50
N GLU A 285 -18.04 -18.81 -3.35
CA GLU A 285 -17.47 -20.15 -3.11
C GLU A 285 -15.96 -20.27 -3.42
N LEU A 286 -15.36 -19.28 -4.07
CA LEU A 286 -13.96 -19.32 -4.51
C LEU A 286 -13.02 -18.68 -3.48
N ALA A 287 -11.77 -19.14 -3.36
CA ALA A 287 -10.77 -18.42 -2.56
C ALA A 287 -10.39 -17.07 -3.24
N ALA A 288 -10.02 -16.04 -2.47
CA ALA A 288 -9.62 -14.73 -3.04
C ALA A 288 -8.40 -14.81 -3.98
N SER A 289 -7.54 -15.82 -3.78
CA SER A 289 -6.38 -16.11 -4.62
C SER A 289 -6.68 -17.01 -5.84
N ASP A 290 -7.93 -17.44 -6.03
CA ASP A 290 -8.30 -18.32 -7.15
C ASP A 290 -8.12 -17.58 -8.49
N GLN A 291 -7.58 -18.28 -9.49
CA GLN A 291 -7.35 -17.73 -10.83
C GLN A 291 -8.67 -17.39 -11.56
N LYS A 292 -9.78 -18.01 -11.17
CA LYS A 292 -11.11 -17.76 -11.75
C LYS A 292 -11.73 -16.46 -11.26
N VAL A 293 -11.37 -15.99 -10.06
CA VAL A 293 -11.90 -14.75 -9.49
C VAL A 293 -11.54 -13.57 -10.38
N GLY A 294 -12.57 -12.79 -10.76
CA GLY A 294 -12.42 -11.56 -11.53
C GLY A 294 -11.55 -10.52 -10.81
N ARG A 295 -10.63 -9.90 -11.54
CA ARG A 295 -9.84 -8.77 -11.06
C ARG A 295 -9.79 -7.72 -12.15
N MET A 296 -10.05 -6.47 -11.78
CA MET A 296 -10.03 -5.34 -12.69
C MET A 296 -8.76 -4.54 -12.49
N VAL A 297 -8.16 -4.09 -13.58
CA VAL A 297 -6.91 -3.31 -13.57
C VAL A 297 -7.06 -2.10 -14.48
N ALA A 298 -6.63 -0.95 -13.97
CA ALA A 298 -6.50 0.30 -14.70
C ALA A 298 -5.02 0.70 -14.82
N LEU A 299 -4.66 1.19 -16.00
CA LEU A 299 -3.41 1.88 -16.29
C LEU A 299 -3.73 3.33 -16.69
N ALA A 300 -3.36 4.30 -15.84
CA ALA A 300 -3.51 5.72 -16.13
C ALA A 300 -2.21 6.31 -16.70
N VAL A 301 -2.30 6.87 -17.90
CA VAL A 301 -1.19 7.46 -18.63
C VAL A 301 -1.45 8.96 -18.84
N PRO A 302 -0.49 9.85 -18.58
CA PRO A 302 -0.58 11.27 -18.95
C PRO A 302 -0.86 11.45 -20.45
N GLY A 303 -2.00 12.05 -20.79
CA GLY A 303 -2.38 12.30 -22.17
C GLY A 303 -1.51 13.38 -22.81
N LYS A 304 -1.02 13.12 -24.03
CA LYS A 304 -0.18 13.97 -24.93
C LYS A 304 1.34 13.76 -24.90
N GLN A 305 1.88 12.80 -24.15
CA GLN A 305 3.31 12.44 -24.21
C GLN A 305 3.47 10.92 -24.38
N SER A 306 4.26 10.48 -25.37
CA SER A 306 4.69 9.07 -25.45
C SER A 306 5.71 8.78 -24.37
N ILE A 307 5.22 8.46 -23.17
CA ILE A 307 6.04 8.14 -22.00
C ILE A 307 6.39 6.65 -21.98
N LEU A 308 5.55 5.80 -22.57
CA LEU A 308 5.78 4.37 -22.66
C LEU A 308 6.35 3.98 -24.04
N PRO A 309 7.34 3.06 -24.10
CA PRO A 309 7.83 2.52 -25.35
C PRO A 309 6.70 1.91 -26.21
N PRO A 310 6.79 1.98 -27.55
CA PRO A 310 5.82 1.32 -28.40
C PRO A 310 5.96 -0.20 -28.28
N ILE A 311 4.84 -0.89 -28.01
CA ILE A 311 4.71 -2.34 -28.12
C ILE A 311 3.90 -2.71 -29.36
N ALA A 312 4.09 -3.92 -29.87
CA ALA A 312 3.38 -4.38 -31.07
C ALA A 312 1.85 -4.32 -30.87
N LEU A 313 1.12 -3.82 -31.89
CA LEU A 313 -0.34 -3.83 -31.86
C LEU A 313 -0.86 -5.26 -31.75
N GLY A 314 -1.77 -5.50 -30.81
CA GLY A 314 -2.28 -6.85 -30.51
C GLY A 314 -1.37 -7.69 -29.61
N TYR A 315 -0.40 -7.08 -28.92
CA TYR A 315 0.38 -7.74 -27.86
C TYR A 315 -0.56 -8.39 -26.83
N HIS A 316 -0.39 -9.70 -26.61
CA HIS A 316 -1.16 -10.45 -25.62
C HIS A 316 -0.23 -11.24 -24.71
N ALA A 317 -0.26 -10.96 -23.42
CA ALA A 317 0.68 -11.43 -22.40
C ALA A 317 0.75 -12.96 -22.29
N THR A 318 -0.31 -13.68 -22.68
CA THR A 318 -0.35 -15.15 -22.69
C THR A 318 0.34 -15.77 -23.91
N GLU A 319 0.56 -15.01 -24.98
CA GLU A 319 1.12 -15.48 -26.26
C GLU A 319 2.60 -15.15 -26.43
N VAL A 320 3.16 -14.34 -25.53
CA VAL A 320 4.54 -13.85 -25.54
C VAL A 320 5.39 -14.48 -24.43
N GLY A 321 6.71 -14.40 -24.56
CA GLY A 321 7.66 -14.95 -23.60
C GLY A 321 7.69 -14.20 -22.27
N HIS A 322 8.17 -14.85 -21.20
CA HIS A 322 8.28 -14.24 -19.87
C HIS A 322 9.22 -13.01 -19.86
N GLU A 323 10.31 -13.03 -20.62
CA GLU A 323 11.25 -11.91 -20.77
C GLU A 323 10.61 -10.67 -21.36
N SER A 324 9.75 -10.82 -22.37
CA SER A 324 9.01 -9.71 -22.97
C SER A 324 8.06 -9.07 -21.96
N ASN A 325 7.35 -9.89 -21.19
CA ASN A 325 6.47 -9.39 -20.12
C ASN A 325 7.26 -8.73 -18.98
N ASP A 326 8.47 -9.22 -18.66
CA ASP A 326 9.36 -8.56 -17.69
C ASP A 326 9.79 -7.16 -18.18
N ALA A 327 10.13 -7.02 -19.46
CA ALA A 327 10.51 -5.72 -20.04
C ALA A 327 9.35 -4.70 -20.03
N VAL A 328 8.13 -5.17 -20.28
CA VAL A 328 6.91 -4.34 -20.18
C VAL A 328 6.69 -3.86 -18.74
N VAL A 329 6.82 -4.75 -17.75
CA VAL A 329 6.70 -4.37 -16.34
C VAL A 329 7.81 -3.42 -15.90
N GLN A 330 9.05 -3.65 -16.34
CA GLN A 330 10.15 -2.72 -16.05
C GLN A 330 9.87 -1.33 -16.63
N SER A 331 9.35 -1.26 -17.86
CA SER A 331 8.97 0.02 -18.49
C SER A 331 7.89 0.77 -17.69
N LEU A 332 6.95 0.03 -17.08
CA LEU A 332 5.93 0.63 -16.20
C LEU A 332 6.54 1.16 -14.91
N LEU A 333 7.45 0.41 -14.28
CA LEU A 333 8.12 0.84 -13.05
C LEU A 333 9.01 2.07 -13.25
N ASP A 334 9.65 2.16 -14.42
CA ASP A 334 10.54 3.27 -14.79
C ASP A 334 9.76 4.52 -15.25
N ALA A 335 8.50 4.35 -15.69
CA ALA A 335 7.65 5.43 -16.20
C ALA A 335 6.77 6.08 -15.13
N LYS A 336 6.42 7.36 -15.34
CA LYS A 336 5.47 8.11 -14.50
C LYS A 336 4.02 7.83 -14.92
N VAL A 337 3.57 6.60 -14.67
CA VAL A 337 2.20 6.11 -14.96
C VAL A 337 1.56 5.53 -13.71
N GLY A 338 0.23 5.57 -13.63
CA GLY A 338 -0.54 5.08 -12.48
C GLY A 338 -1.11 3.70 -12.71
N ILE A 339 -1.02 2.84 -11.71
CA ILE A 339 -1.67 1.52 -11.72
C ILE A 339 -2.62 1.43 -10.54
N LEU A 340 -3.85 1.01 -10.81
CA LEU A 340 -4.85 0.71 -9.78
C LEU A 340 -5.61 -0.55 -10.17
N GLY A 341 -5.75 -1.50 -9.26
CA GLY A 341 -6.59 -2.67 -9.51
C GLY A 341 -7.20 -3.23 -8.24
N PHE A 342 -8.31 -3.93 -8.38
CA PHE A 342 -9.00 -4.59 -7.27
C PHE A 342 -9.62 -5.93 -7.69
N SER A 343 -9.89 -6.77 -6.70
CA SER A 343 -10.58 -8.05 -6.89
C SER A 343 -12.08 -7.90 -6.67
N VAL A 344 -12.92 -8.58 -7.44
CA VAL A 344 -14.38 -8.58 -7.21
C VAL A 344 -14.80 -9.20 -5.86
N LYS A 345 -13.87 -9.78 -5.10
CA LYS A 345 -14.05 -10.17 -3.69
C LYS A 345 -13.82 -9.04 -2.69
N ASP A 346 -13.58 -7.80 -3.16
CA ASP A 346 -13.40 -6.67 -2.26
C ASP A 346 -14.68 -6.44 -1.44
N GLN A 347 -14.52 -6.27 -0.13
CA GLN A 347 -15.63 -6.15 0.83
C GLN A 347 -16.45 -4.87 0.61
N ASN A 348 -15.85 -3.86 -0.04
CA ASN A 348 -16.48 -2.57 -0.30
C ASN A 348 -17.31 -2.55 -1.59
N LEU A 349 -17.44 -3.69 -2.28
CA LEU A 349 -18.28 -3.78 -3.48
C LEU A 349 -19.75 -3.99 -3.10
N PRO A 350 -20.70 -3.31 -3.78
CA PRO A 350 -22.11 -3.65 -3.69
C PRO A 350 -22.35 -5.12 -4.09
N GLN A 351 -23.26 -5.81 -3.41
CA GLN A 351 -23.56 -7.25 -3.64
C GLN A 351 -24.07 -7.59 -5.06
N ALA A 352 -24.33 -6.59 -5.91
CA ALA A 352 -24.69 -6.81 -7.31
C ALA A 352 -23.43 -7.07 -8.17
N TYR A 353 -22.98 -8.33 -8.15
CA TYR A 353 -21.79 -8.80 -8.88
C TYR A 353 -22.04 -8.85 -10.39
N SER A 354 -21.55 -7.85 -11.12
CA SER A 354 -21.44 -7.90 -12.57
C SER A 354 -20.08 -7.36 -13.04
N TRP A 355 -19.62 -7.80 -14.21
CA TRP A 355 -18.39 -7.29 -14.83
C TRP A 355 -18.47 -5.77 -15.01
N PHE A 356 -19.60 -5.25 -15.50
CA PHE A 356 -19.75 -3.81 -15.72
C PHE A 356 -19.81 -3.02 -14.41
N SER A 357 -20.44 -3.55 -13.35
CA SER A 357 -20.40 -2.95 -12.01
C SER A 357 -18.96 -2.79 -11.50
N ALA A 358 -18.10 -3.77 -11.78
CA ALA A 358 -16.69 -3.73 -11.43
C ALA A 358 -15.91 -2.70 -12.28
N VAL A 359 -16.22 -2.56 -13.58
CA VAL A 359 -15.66 -1.49 -14.44
C VAL A 359 -16.06 -0.11 -13.91
N HIS A 360 -17.34 0.11 -13.60
CA HIS A 360 -17.83 1.37 -13.05
C HIS A 360 -17.13 1.72 -11.73
N THR A 361 -17.01 0.74 -10.83
CA THR A 361 -16.29 0.91 -9.55
C THR A 361 -14.83 1.29 -9.78
N LEU A 362 -14.14 0.62 -10.70
CA LEU A 362 -12.75 0.95 -11.04
C LEU A 362 -12.63 2.39 -11.56
N CYS A 363 -13.51 2.81 -12.47
CA CYS A 363 -13.50 4.17 -13.02
C CYS A 363 -13.69 5.22 -11.92
N ARG A 364 -14.66 4.99 -11.03
CA ARG A 364 -14.92 5.84 -9.86
C ARG A 364 -13.69 5.95 -8.97
N TRP A 365 -13.02 4.83 -8.70
CA TRP A 365 -11.82 4.78 -7.86
C TRP A 365 -10.63 5.50 -8.51
N VAL A 366 -10.41 5.29 -9.80
CA VAL A 366 -9.39 6.01 -10.59
C VAL A 366 -9.58 7.52 -10.50
N LEU A 367 -10.80 8.02 -10.76
CA LEU A 367 -11.08 9.47 -10.73
C LEU A 367 -10.85 10.10 -9.35
N ARG A 368 -11.10 9.35 -8.28
CA ARG A 368 -10.83 9.79 -6.89
C ARG A 368 -9.34 9.81 -6.56
N SER A 369 -8.58 8.88 -7.12
CA SER A 369 -7.14 8.78 -6.91
C SER A 369 -6.33 9.75 -7.78
N LEU A 370 -6.82 10.14 -8.96
CA LEU A 370 -6.06 11.02 -9.86
C LEU A 370 -5.80 12.43 -9.26
N PRO A 371 -4.63 13.03 -9.55
CA PRO A 371 -4.28 14.37 -9.09
C PRO A 371 -5.03 15.44 -9.89
N ILE A 372 -6.22 15.83 -9.42
CA ILE A 372 -7.08 16.85 -10.02
C ILE A 372 -7.07 18.10 -9.14
N MET A 373 -6.65 19.23 -9.70
CA MET A 373 -6.60 20.52 -9.01
C MET A 373 -7.87 21.33 -9.27
N ALA A 374 -8.41 21.94 -8.22
CA ALA A 374 -9.60 22.77 -8.31
C ALA A 374 -9.39 23.94 -9.30
N GLY A 375 -10.40 24.21 -10.13
CA GLY A 375 -10.37 25.29 -11.10
C GLY A 375 -9.60 25.02 -12.40
N GLN A 376 -8.91 23.88 -12.53
CA GLN A 376 -8.23 23.48 -13.77
C GLN A 376 -9.10 22.52 -14.60
N THR A 377 -9.03 22.65 -15.92
CA THR A 377 -9.75 21.76 -16.84
C THR A 377 -8.96 20.46 -16.98
N VAL A 378 -9.63 19.34 -16.69
CA VAL A 378 -9.04 18.00 -16.81
C VAL A 378 -9.97 17.12 -17.63
N THR A 379 -9.41 16.44 -18.62
CA THR A 379 -10.11 15.41 -19.40
C THR A 379 -9.58 14.03 -19.03
N VAL A 380 -10.47 13.08 -18.76
CA VAL A 380 -10.12 11.68 -18.48
C VAL A 380 -10.83 10.79 -19.48
N ASP A 381 -10.05 10.12 -20.33
CA ASP A 381 -10.52 9.24 -21.38
C ASP A 381 -10.35 7.78 -20.95
N PHE A 382 -11.44 7.11 -20.58
CA PHE A 382 -11.45 5.68 -20.28
C PHE A 382 -11.58 4.85 -21.56
N LEU A 383 -10.61 3.97 -21.75
CA LEU A 383 -10.49 3.03 -22.86
C LEU A 383 -10.62 1.61 -22.31
N ILE A 384 -11.79 1.00 -22.46
CA ILE A 384 -12.10 -0.31 -21.86
C ILE A 384 -11.97 -1.40 -22.91
N GLU A 385 -11.21 -2.46 -22.64
CA GLU A 385 -11.14 -3.59 -23.56
C GLU A 385 -12.51 -4.27 -23.73
N GLU A 386 -12.92 -4.48 -24.98
CA GLU A 386 -14.22 -5.08 -25.31
C GLU A 386 -14.30 -6.57 -24.95
N ARG A 387 -15.29 -6.95 -24.12
CA ARG A 387 -15.66 -8.34 -23.80
C ARG A 387 -16.86 -8.82 -24.63
N GLY A 388 -16.76 -8.77 -25.96
CA GLY A 388 -17.76 -9.29 -26.90
C GLY A 388 -19.02 -8.42 -27.09
N ASN A 389 -19.21 -7.95 -28.34
CA ASN A 389 -20.39 -7.26 -28.88
C ASN A 389 -20.90 -6.03 -28.11
N SER A 390 -20.10 -4.97 -28.08
CA SER A 390 -20.41 -3.70 -27.41
C SER A 390 -20.55 -2.54 -28.41
N GLN A 391 -21.73 -2.42 -29.04
CA GLN A 391 -22.17 -1.17 -29.71
C GLN A 391 -22.87 -0.23 -28.71
N GLN A 392 -22.40 -0.15 -27.47
CA GLN A 392 -23.09 0.57 -26.38
C GLN A 392 -22.48 1.95 -26.16
N ASP A 393 -23.34 2.93 -25.92
CA ASP A 393 -22.95 4.31 -25.60
C ASP A 393 -22.74 4.46 -24.09
N LEU A 394 -21.49 4.72 -23.69
CA LEU A 394 -21.08 4.89 -22.29
C LEU A 394 -21.29 6.33 -21.76
N THR A 395 -21.91 7.22 -22.56
CA THR A 395 -22.13 8.63 -22.17
C THR A 395 -22.93 8.75 -20.87
N ALA A 396 -23.99 7.95 -20.68
CA ALA A 396 -24.80 8.01 -19.46
C ALA A 396 -24.01 7.64 -18.20
N VAL A 397 -23.06 6.72 -18.32
CA VAL A 397 -22.19 6.28 -17.21
C VAL A 397 -21.17 7.36 -16.88
N SER A 398 -20.61 8.01 -17.90
CA SER A 398 -19.74 9.17 -17.73
C SER A 398 -20.43 10.34 -17.00
N GLU A 399 -21.67 10.64 -17.37
CA GLU A 399 -22.47 11.69 -16.73
C GLU A 399 -22.79 11.36 -15.27
N LEU A 400 -23.13 10.09 -14.97
CA LEU A 400 -23.36 9.62 -13.60
C LEU A 400 -22.11 9.78 -12.74
N LEU A 401 -20.95 9.29 -13.21
CA LEU A 401 -19.66 9.44 -12.51
C LEU A 401 -19.34 10.91 -12.24
N SER A 402 -19.58 11.79 -13.22
CA SER A 402 -19.35 13.23 -13.07
C SER A 402 -20.24 13.85 -12.00
N ALA A 403 -21.51 13.45 -11.93
CA ALA A 403 -22.45 13.92 -10.92
C ALA A 403 -22.07 13.44 -9.51
N GLU A 404 -21.74 12.15 -9.35
CA GLU A 404 -21.29 11.57 -8.07
C GLU A 404 -20.04 12.28 -7.52
N LEU A 405 -19.07 12.58 -8.40
CA LEU A 405 -17.85 13.28 -8.01
C LEU A 405 -18.12 14.74 -7.65
N ALA A 406 -19.01 15.42 -8.38
CA ALA A 406 -19.40 16.80 -8.06
C ALA A 406 -20.11 16.90 -6.69
N GLU A 407 -20.91 15.90 -6.31
CA GLU A 407 -21.51 15.82 -4.97
C GLU A 407 -20.43 15.66 -3.88
N LEU A 408 -19.37 14.89 -4.16
CA LEU A 408 -18.28 14.66 -3.22
C LEU A 408 -17.38 15.91 -3.03
N ASP A 409 -16.96 16.56 -4.12
CA ASP A 409 -16.17 17.78 -4.07
C ASP A 409 -16.39 18.69 -5.30
N ALA A 410 -17.46 19.48 -5.23
CA ALA A 410 -17.86 20.39 -6.31
C ALA A 410 -16.73 21.29 -6.82
N GLN A 411 -15.86 21.82 -5.94
CA GLN A 411 -14.76 22.70 -6.35
C GLN A 411 -13.67 21.95 -7.12
N ARG A 412 -13.32 20.74 -6.67
CA ARG A 412 -12.31 19.90 -7.31
C ARG A 412 -12.74 19.43 -8.69
N PHE A 413 -14.00 18.99 -8.83
CA PHE A 413 -14.49 18.34 -10.03
C PHE A 413 -15.29 19.24 -10.98
N ALA A 414 -15.48 20.53 -10.67
CA ALA A 414 -16.25 21.49 -11.47
C ALA A 414 -15.86 21.56 -12.96
N LYS A 415 -14.60 21.29 -13.30
CA LYS A 415 -14.07 21.35 -14.67
C LYS A 415 -13.51 20.00 -15.15
N LEU A 416 -13.97 18.90 -14.55
CA LEU A 416 -13.67 17.56 -14.99
C LEU A 416 -14.57 17.19 -16.19
N THR A 417 -13.97 16.65 -17.24
CA THR A 417 -14.68 15.99 -18.34
C THR A 417 -14.28 14.52 -18.36
N VAL A 418 -15.27 13.64 -18.28
CA VAL A 418 -15.05 12.20 -18.37
C VAL A 418 -15.55 11.73 -19.73
N ASN A 419 -14.75 10.93 -20.44
CA ASN A 419 -15.15 10.24 -21.65
C ASN A 419 -14.91 8.76 -21.45
N MET A 420 -15.79 7.91 -21.98
CA MET A 420 -15.68 6.47 -21.85
C MET A 420 -16.01 5.81 -23.18
N ARG A 421 -15.20 4.85 -23.61
CA ARG A 421 -15.47 4.04 -24.81
C ARG A 421 -14.85 2.66 -24.72
N PHE A 422 -15.45 1.71 -25.42
CA PHE A 422 -14.83 0.41 -25.65
C PHE A 422 -13.77 0.50 -26.75
N ILE A 423 -12.70 -0.29 -26.61
CA ILE A 423 -11.62 -0.43 -27.59
C ILE A 423 -11.38 -1.90 -27.93
N LYS A 424 -10.93 -2.15 -29.16
CA LYS A 424 -10.42 -3.47 -29.56
C LYS A 424 -8.97 -3.64 -29.13
N LYS A 425 -8.51 -4.89 -28.96
CA LYS A 425 -7.12 -5.25 -28.59
C LYS A 425 -6.03 -4.56 -29.43
N SER A 426 -6.30 -4.29 -30.70
CA SER A 426 -5.36 -3.68 -31.65
C SER A 426 -5.59 -2.17 -31.87
N GLU A 427 -6.47 -1.54 -31.09
CA GLU A 427 -6.87 -0.15 -31.34
C GLU A 427 -5.99 0.87 -30.63
N HIS A 428 -5.43 0.51 -29.46
CA HIS A 428 -4.59 1.40 -28.68
C HIS A 428 -3.19 0.80 -28.43
N PRO A 429 -2.09 1.56 -28.63
CA PRO A 429 -0.73 1.05 -28.45
C PRO A 429 -0.44 0.62 -27.00
N TYR A 430 -1.13 1.21 -26.01
CA TYR A 430 -0.93 0.86 -24.61
C TYR A 430 -1.78 -0.32 -24.11
N ASN A 431 -2.65 -0.91 -24.94
CA ASN A 431 -3.53 -2.00 -24.49
C ASN A 431 -2.74 -3.21 -23.97
N GLY A 432 -1.64 -3.55 -24.63
CA GLY A 432 -0.77 -4.65 -24.16
C GLY A 432 -0.10 -4.38 -22.82
N TYR A 433 0.05 -3.12 -22.38
CA TYR A 433 0.60 -2.81 -21.06
C TYR A 433 -0.39 -3.20 -19.95
N VAL A 434 -1.66 -2.80 -20.07
CA VAL A 434 -2.67 -3.13 -19.05
C VAL A 434 -2.94 -4.64 -19.01
N ASP A 435 -2.93 -5.32 -20.16
CA ASP A 435 -3.02 -6.79 -20.28
C ASP A 435 -1.86 -7.52 -19.59
N VAL A 436 -0.63 -6.99 -19.67
CA VAL A 436 0.51 -7.54 -18.91
C VAL A 436 0.32 -7.36 -17.40
N VAL A 437 -0.24 -6.25 -16.93
CA VAL A 437 -0.52 -6.05 -15.50
C VAL A 437 -1.58 -7.03 -15.03
N ALA A 438 -2.71 -7.13 -15.75
CA ALA A 438 -3.79 -8.08 -15.47
C ALA A 438 -3.28 -9.53 -15.44
N HIS A 439 -2.51 -9.92 -16.47
CA HIS A 439 -1.91 -11.25 -16.55
C HIS A 439 -0.90 -11.52 -15.43
N THR A 440 -0.05 -10.55 -15.09
CA THR A 440 0.93 -10.69 -14.00
C THR A 440 0.25 -10.90 -12.66
N TRP A 441 -0.92 -10.28 -12.45
CA TRP A 441 -1.68 -10.46 -11.23
C TRP A 441 -2.48 -11.78 -11.18
N GLY A 442 -3.17 -12.14 -12.26
CA GLY A 442 -4.10 -13.28 -12.27
C GLY A 442 -3.50 -14.63 -12.64
N SER A 443 -2.30 -14.66 -13.22
CA SER A 443 -1.68 -15.90 -13.70
C SER A 443 -1.13 -16.75 -12.55
N PRO A 444 -1.40 -18.08 -12.53
CA PRO A 444 -0.83 -18.99 -11.54
C PRO A 444 0.66 -19.31 -11.78
N ALA A 445 1.22 -18.88 -12.91
CA ALA A 445 2.59 -19.20 -13.31
C ALA A 445 3.63 -18.67 -12.31
N ALA A 446 4.66 -19.49 -12.00
CA ALA A 446 5.71 -19.12 -11.06
C ALA A 446 6.46 -17.85 -11.47
N ALA A 447 6.72 -17.68 -12.78
CA ALA A 447 7.34 -16.46 -13.32
C ALA A 447 6.48 -15.21 -13.09
N SER A 448 5.15 -15.30 -13.26
CA SER A 448 4.23 -14.18 -12.99
C SER A 448 4.17 -13.86 -11.50
N LYS A 449 4.20 -14.86 -10.61
CA LYS A 449 4.26 -14.65 -9.16
C LYS A 449 5.57 -13.98 -8.72
N ASP A 450 6.69 -14.40 -9.28
CA ASP A 450 8.00 -13.77 -9.02
C ASP A 450 8.01 -12.32 -9.53
N ARG A 451 7.47 -12.06 -10.73
CA ARG A 451 7.31 -10.71 -11.27
C ARG A 451 6.40 -9.82 -10.41
N LEU A 452 5.26 -10.35 -9.95
CA LEU A 452 4.33 -9.62 -9.08
C LEU A 452 4.99 -9.28 -7.74
N LYS A 453 5.80 -10.19 -7.18
CA LYS A 453 6.57 -9.95 -5.97
C LYS A 453 7.63 -8.86 -6.19
N LYS A 454 8.40 -8.94 -7.27
CA LYS A 454 9.48 -8.00 -7.60
C LYS A 454 8.98 -6.60 -7.93
N SER A 455 7.85 -6.49 -8.64
CA SER A 455 7.22 -5.20 -8.95
C SER A 455 6.62 -4.50 -7.73
N ALA A 456 6.41 -5.20 -6.62
CA ALA A 456 5.80 -4.65 -5.39
C ALA A 456 4.39 -4.03 -5.58
N TRP A 457 3.67 -4.36 -6.67
CA TRP A 457 2.34 -3.80 -6.91
C TRP A 457 1.28 -4.31 -5.93
N LEU A 458 1.37 -5.58 -5.51
CA LEU A 458 0.34 -6.20 -4.67
C LEU A 458 0.34 -5.63 -3.25
N GLY A 459 -0.77 -5.00 -2.84
CA GLY A 459 -0.86 -4.25 -1.59
C GLY A 459 -0.42 -2.79 -1.69
N HIS A 460 -0.14 -2.27 -2.88
CA HIS A 460 0.11 -0.84 -3.08
C HIS A 460 -0.75 -0.28 -4.22
N CYS A 461 -0.58 -0.84 -5.41
CA CYS A 461 -1.32 -0.51 -6.63
C CYS A 461 -2.45 -1.51 -6.92
N LEU A 462 -2.23 -2.80 -6.59
CA LEU A 462 -3.20 -3.88 -6.77
C LEU A 462 -3.72 -4.32 -5.40
N LEU A 463 -4.96 -3.97 -5.09
CA LEU A 463 -5.54 -4.06 -3.75
C LEU A 463 -6.06 -5.48 -3.47
N ARG A 464 -5.73 -6.01 -2.28
CA ARG A 464 -6.33 -7.24 -1.72
C ARG A 464 -7.51 -6.87 -0.83
N PRO A 465 -8.49 -7.77 -0.61
CA PRO A 465 -9.70 -7.49 0.19
C PRO A 465 -9.48 -6.94 1.61
N ASP A 466 -8.33 -7.14 2.25
CA ASP A 466 -8.09 -6.77 3.67
C ASP A 466 -6.89 -5.82 3.89
N ASP A 467 -6.27 -5.30 2.83
CA ASP A 467 -5.22 -4.29 2.91
C ASP A 467 -5.70 -2.97 3.58
N GLU A 468 -4.97 -2.47 4.59
CA GLU A 468 -5.13 -1.13 5.19
C GLU A 468 -4.21 -0.09 4.52
N THR A 469 -4.26 0.00 3.19
CA THR A 469 -3.33 0.86 2.43
C THR A 469 -3.89 2.25 2.22
N LEU A 470 -3.03 3.24 1.98
CA LEU A 470 -3.47 4.60 1.63
C LEU A 470 -4.49 4.60 0.48
N SER A 471 -4.24 3.81 -0.57
CA SER A 471 -5.17 3.61 -1.68
C SER A 471 -6.55 3.20 -1.19
N ARG A 472 -6.66 2.29 -0.21
CA ARG A 472 -7.93 1.86 0.39
C ARG A 472 -8.62 2.95 1.20
N LEU A 473 -7.85 3.66 2.01
CA LEU A 473 -8.36 4.74 2.85
C LEU A 473 -8.90 5.90 2.00
N LEU A 474 -8.30 6.15 0.83
CA LEU A 474 -8.83 7.09 -0.18
C LEU A 474 -10.17 6.64 -0.78
N LEU A 475 -10.45 5.33 -0.81
CA LEU A 475 -11.69 4.78 -1.37
C LEU A 475 -12.83 4.79 -0.36
N ALA A 476 -12.53 4.60 0.93
CA ALA A 476 -13.47 4.70 2.04
C ALA A 476 -14.06 6.12 2.21
N LEU A 477 -13.54 7.10 1.48
CA LEU A 477 -14.08 8.45 1.40
C LEU A 477 -15.43 8.46 0.66
N GLU A 478 -16.51 8.24 1.40
CA GLU A 478 -17.89 8.44 0.95
C GLU A 478 -18.62 9.45 1.83
N GLY A 479 -19.37 10.37 1.22
CA GLY A 479 -20.60 10.93 1.79
C GLY A 479 -20.59 11.59 3.17
N ILE A 480 -19.45 12.04 3.70
CA ILE A 480 -19.31 12.92 4.89
C ILE A 480 -19.20 12.22 6.27
N ALA A 481 -19.01 10.89 6.36
CA ALA A 481 -18.77 10.26 7.68
C ALA A 481 -17.64 9.24 7.65
N LEU A 482 -16.40 9.72 7.55
CA LEU A 482 -15.21 8.94 7.81
C LEU A 482 -15.28 8.46 9.27
N ASN A 483 -15.49 7.15 9.48
CA ASN A 483 -15.58 6.62 10.84
C ASN A 483 -14.23 6.81 11.57
N ARG A 484 -14.27 6.76 12.90
CA ARG A 484 -13.10 7.13 13.73
C ARG A 484 -11.89 6.21 13.52
N HIS A 485 -12.13 4.94 13.26
CA HIS A 485 -11.08 3.95 13.01
C HIS A 485 -10.36 4.23 11.68
N ASP A 486 -11.14 4.38 10.60
CA ASP A 486 -10.62 4.69 9.27
C ASP A 486 -9.95 6.07 9.23
N TRP A 487 -10.47 7.04 9.99
CA TRP A 487 -9.84 8.35 10.16
C TRP A 487 -8.46 8.22 10.79
N LEU A 488 -8.34 7.47 11.88
CA LEU A 488 -7.06 7.29 12.56
C LEU A 488 -6.06 6.51 11.70
N ALA A 489 -6.53 5.54 10.91
CA ALA A 489 -5.71 4.85 9.90
C ALA A 489 -5.28 5.78 8.76
N LEU A 490 -6.12 6.72 8.34
CA LEU A 490 -5.76 7.75 7.36
C LEU A 490 -4.72 8.73 7.91
N MET A 491 -4.78 9.06 9.21
CA MET A 491 -3.81 9.95 9.86
C MET A 491 -2.36 9.47 9.76
N SER A 492 -2.11 8.17 9.83
CA SER A 492 -0.74 7.62 9.69
C SER A 492 -0.14 7.81 8.29
N HIS A 493 -0.96 8.12 7.29
CA HIS A 493 -0.54 8.30 5.90
C HIS A 493 -0.57 9.76 5.44
N THR A 494 -0.93 10.71 6.31
CA THR A 494 -1.12 12.13 5.94
C THR A 494 0.13 12.80 5.41
N ASN A 495 1.31 12.46 5.92
CA ASN A 495 2.58 13.00 5.43
C ASN A 495 2.93 12.55 3.99
N GLN A 496 2.30 11.47 3.52
CA GLN A 496 2.47 10.96 2.16
C GLN A 496 1.43 11.55 1.20
N LEU A 497 0.30 12.05 1.72
CA LEU A 497 -0.75 12.61 0.88
C LEU A 497 -0.29 13.92 0.21
N PRO A 498 -0.45 14.04 -1.13
CA PRO A 498 -0.25 15.31 -1.80
C PRO A 498 -1.21 16.39 -1.26
N GLU A 499 -0.75 17.65 -1.24
CA GLU A 499 -1.52 18.80 -0.72
C GLU A 499 -2.90 18.97 -1.38
N HIS A 500 -3.03 18.59 -2.65
CA HIS A 500 -4.27 18.66 -3.43
C HIS A 500 -5.00 17.32 -3.56
N SER A 501 -4.69 16.35 -2.69
CA SER A 501 -5.37 15.05 -2.68
C SER A 501 -6.82 15.18 -2.21
N LEU A 502 -7.67 14.24 -2.65
CA LEU A 502 -9.09 14.23 -2.27
C LEU A 502 -9.21 14.01 -0.76
N ALA A 503 -8.39 13.14 -0.20
CA ALA A 503 -8.29 12.95 1.25
C ALA A 503 -7.90 14.25 1.97
N GLY A 504 -6.91 14.99 1.50
CA GLY A 504 -6.52 16.27 2.10
C GLY A 504 -7.70 17.23 2.18
N ASN A 505 -8.42 17.42 1.08
CA ASN A 505 -9.62 18.26 1.04
C ASN A 505 -10.72 17.75 1.97
N MET A 506 -10.98 16.44 2.00
CA MET A 506 -12.01 15.86 2.84
C MET A 506 -11.67 15.93 4.32
N LEU A 507 -10.41 15.71 4.69
CA LEU A 507 -9.91 15.91 6.05
C LEU A 507 -9.99 17.37 6.49
N HIS A 508 -9.80 18.32 5.57
CA HIS A 508 -10.02 19.74 5.85
C HIS A 508 -11.50 20.06 6.05
N LYS A 509 -12.40 19.56 5.19
CA LYS A 509 -13.85 19.74 5.33
C LYS A 509 -14.37 19.11 6.63
N LEU A 510 -13.95 17.88 6.94
CA LEU A 510 -14.26 17.21 8.20
C LEU A 510 -13.72 18.01 9.39
N GLY A 511 -12.50 18.52 9.29
CA GLY A 511 -11.89 19.40 10.28
C GLY A 511 -12.75 20.64 10.57
N ALA A 512 -13.16 21.36 9.53
CA ALA A 512 -14.03 22.52 9.67
C ALA A 512 -15.39 22.17 10.30
N GLN A 513 -15.95 21.00 10.00
CA GLN A 513 -17.21 20.51 10.58
C GLN A 513 -17.06 20.19 12.08
N ILE A 514 -16.01 19.48 12.49
CA ILE A 514 -15.78 19.14 13.90
C ILE A 514 -15.47 20.36 14.75
N GLN A 515 -14.82 21.38 14.17
CA GLN A 515 -14.53 22.63 14.85
C GLN A 515 -15.81 23.36 15.29
N GLN A 516 -16.90 23.17 14.54
CA GLN A 516 -18.23 23.69 14.86
C GLN A 516 -19.09 22.71 15.67
N THR A 517 -18.64 21.46 15.85
CA THR A 517 -19.42 20.37 16.46
C THR A 517 -18.64 19.69 17.59
N PRO A 518 -18.68 20.23 18.83
CA PRO A 518 -17.89 19.69 19.95
C PRO A 518 -18.11 18.20 20.24
N ALA A 519 -19.35 17.70 20.14
CA ALA A 519 -19.64 16.28 20.37
C ALA A 519 -18.91 15.36 19.37
N LEU A 520 -18.77 15.79 18.12
CA LEU A 520 -18.09 15.02 17.09
C LEU A 520 -16.57 15.07 17.32
N TRP A 521 -16.02 16.24 17.67
CA TRP A 521 -14.61 16.37 18.08
C TRP A 521 -14.26 15.44 19.26
N HIS A 522 -15.08 15.42 20.32
CA HIS A 522 -14.91 14.51 21.46
C HIS A 522 -14.91 13.03 21.06
N SER A 523 -15.69 12.65 20.06
CA SER A 523 -15.73 11.27 19.59
C SER A 523 -14.37 10.84 19.01
N TYR A 524 -13.70 11.69 18.22
CA TYR A 524 -12.37 11.41 17.68
C TYR A 524 -11.29 11.45 18.77
N VAL A 525 -11.39 12.37 19.73
CA VAL A 525 -10.52 12.39 20.92
C VAL A 525 -10.63 11.06 21.69
N SER A 526 -11.85 10.56 21.88
CA SER A 526 -12.11 9.28 22.56
C SER A 526 -11.47 8.09 21.83
N GLU A 527 -11.47 8.08 20.50
CA GLU A 527 -10.81 7.03 19.71
C GLU A 527 -9.30 7.02 19.96
N VAL A 528 -8.65 8.19 19.94
CA VAL A 528 -7.21 8.29 20.20
C VAL A 528 -6.89 7.83 21.63
N SER A 529 -7.69 8.24 22.61
CA SER A 529 -7.54 7.77 24.00
C SER A 529 -7.64 6.24 24.11
N GLN A 530 -8.63 5.63 23.47
CA GLN A 530 -8.82 4.18 23.52
C GLN A 530 -7.63 3.42 22.90
N GLN A 531 -7.05 3.95 21.82
CA GLN A 531 -5.87 3.33 21.18
C GLN A 531 -4.60 3.45 22.02
N LEU A 532 -4.44 4.56 22.76
CA LEU A 532 -3.35 4.71 23.72
C LEU A 532 -3.44 3.68 24.85
N ASP A 533 -4.65 3.39 25.32
CA ASP A 533 -4.87 2.44 26.42
C ASP A 533 -4.64 0.97 25.97
N ASN A 534 -4.87 0.67 24.70
CA ASN A 534 -4.65 -0.66 24.11
C ASN A 534 -3.18 -0.98 23.80
N LYS A 535 -2.22 -0.09 24.10
CA LYS A 535 -0.75 -0.26 23.93
C LYS A 535 -0.25 -0.62 22.51
N GLY A 536 -1.08 -0.42 21.47
CA GLY A 536 -0.78 -0.78 20.08
C GLY A 536 -0.47 0.38 19.14
N TYR A 537 -0.26 1.60 19.64
CA TYR A 537 -0.14 2.78 18.78
C TYR A 537 1.28 3.02 18.25
N GLN A 538 1.37 3.57 17.04
CA GLN A 538 2.63 4.05 16.45
C GLN A 538 2.73 5.58 16.53
N LEU A 539 3.93 6.11 16.76
CA LEU A 539 4.16 7.57 16.79
C LEU A 539 3.82 8.24 15.44
N SER A 540 4.04 7.53 14.33
CA SER A 540 3.68 7.93 12.97
C SER A 540 2.18 8.16 12.79
N GLN A 541 1.34 7.53 13.61
CA GLN A 541 -0.11 7.69 13.60
C GLN A 541 -0.58 8.73 14.61
N LEU A 542 -0.02 8.67 15.83
CA LEU A 542 -0.47 9.48 16.95
C LEU A 542 -0.20 10.98 16.76
N VAL A 543 1.00 11.34 16.28
CA VAL A 543 1.38 12.75 16.14
C VAL A 543 0.53 13.46 15.08
N PRO A 544 0.31 12.91 13.86
CA PRO A 544 -0.58 13.55 12.89
C PRO A 544 -2.03 13.66 13.39
N ALA A 545 -2.56 12.62 14.04
CA ALA A 545 -3.93 12.61 14.55
C ALA A 545 -4.16 13.69 15.61
N LEU A 546 -3.26 13.79 16.61
CA LEU A 546 -3.34 14.81 17.65
C LEU A 546 -3.07 16.22 17.08
N SER A 547 -2.18 16.36 16.11
CA SER A 547 -1.96 17.64 15.40
C SER A 547 -3.22 18.11 14.67
N TRP A 548 -3.96 17.18 14.04
CA TRP A 548 -5.21 17.48 13.37
C TRP A 548 -6.31 17.87 14.37
N LEU A 549 -6.46 17.13 15.48
CA LEU A 549 -7.42 17.45 16.54
C LEU A 549 -7.15 18.81 17.19
N GLN A 550 -5.88 19.15 17.38
CA GLN A 550 -5.47 20.46 17.91
C GLN A 550 -5.79 21.58 16.92
N ARG A 551 -5.55 21.37 15.62
CA ARG A 551 -5.81 22.37 14.57
C ARG A 551 -7.30 22.71 14.44
N TYR A 552 -8.16 21.71 14.55
CA TYR A 552 -9.61 21.86 14.40
C TYR A 552 -10.36 21.82 15.74
N GLN A 553 -9.68 22.18 16.83
CA GLN A 553 -10.24 22.26 18.16
C GLN A 553 -11.35 23.34 18.20
N PRO A 554 -12.56 23.03 18.71
CA PRO A 554 -13.59 24.03 18.98
C PRO A 554 -13.10 25.07 20.01
N SER A 555 -13.52 26.33 19.88
CA SER A 555 -12.95 27.45 20.65
C SER A 555 -13.05 27.33 22.17
N ASN A 556 -14.00 26.56 22.70
CA ASN A 556 -14.23 26.37 24.14
C ASN A 556 -13.77 25.01 24.66
N GLU A 557 -13.25 24.16 23.78
CA GLU A 557 -12.75 22.85 24.16
C GLU A 557 -11.24 22.91 24.31
N THR A 558 -10.65 21.95 25.02
CA THR A 558 -9.19 21.78 25.10
C THR A 558 -8.86 20.32 25.01
N LEU A 559 -7.79 19.97 24.30
CA LEU A 559 -7.28 18.62 24.30
C LEU A 559 -6.98 18.18 25.75
N PRO A 560 -7.39 16.98 26.18
CA PRO A 560 -7.05 16.46 27.50
C PRO A 560 -5.54 16.57 27.78
N PRO A 561 -5.10 17.06 28.95
CA PRO A 561 -3.70 17.33 29.22
C PRO A 561 -2.77 16.11 28.99
N ILE A 562 -3.27 14.90 29.23
CA ILE A 562 -2.53 13.66 28.99
C ILE A 562 -2.28 13.39 27.50
N LEU A 563 -3.24 13.72 26.64
CA LEU A 563 -3.10 13.61 25.19
C LEU A 563 -2.20 14.71 24.64
N GLU A 564 -2.31 15.93 25.18
CA GLU A 564 -1.38 17.02 24.86
C GLU A 564 0.06 16.63 25.20
N LEU A 565 0.28 16.04 26.39
CA LEU A 565 1.60 15.56 26.80
C LEU A 565 2.14 14.50 25.84
N GLN A 566 1.31 13.55 25.39
CA GLN A 566 1.70 12.53 24.42
C GLN A 566 2.02 13.12 23.03
N TRP A 567 1.22 14.07 22.57
CA TRP A 567 1.45 14.77 21.32
C TRP A 567 2.81 15.48 21.32
N LEU A 568 3.07 16.27 22.37
CA LEU A 568 4.32 17.02 22.51
C LEU A 568 5.53 16.08 22.68
N SER A 569 5.40 15.00 23.46
CA SER A 569 6.42 13.94 23.57
C SER A 569 6.73 13.24 22.23
N GLY A 570 5.70 13.04 21.39
CA GLY A 570 5.86 12.52 20.04
C GLY A 570 6.59 13.50 19.12
N LYS A 571 6.22 14.80 19.15
CA LYS A 571 6.93 15.85 18.42
C LYS A 571 8.40 15.98 18.84
N LEU A 572 8.68 15.84 20.13
CA LEU A 572 10.05 15.83 20.66
C LEU A 572 10.86 14.65 20.14
N ALA A 573 10.28 13.44 20.07
CA ALA A 573 11.00 12.30 19.48
C ALA A 573 11.34 12.53 18.00
N ILE A 574 10.42 13.09 17.22
CA ILE A 574 10.65 13.42 15.81
C ILE A 574 11.75 14.50 15.68
N SER A 575 11.70 15.55 16.52
CA SER A 575 12.67 16.65 16.50
C SER A 575 14.06 16.22 16.99
N ASN A 576 14.12 15.31 17.96
CA ASN A 576 15.37 14.75 18.47
C ASN A 576 16.14 13.96 17.39
N HIS A 577 15.45 13.25 16.49
CA HIS A 577 16.10 12.64 15.32
C HIS A 577 16.78 13.67 14.41
N GLN A 578 16.30 14.92 14.41
CA GLN A 578 16.88 16.03 13.65
C GLN A 578 17.90 16.84 14.47
N GLY A 579 18.18 16.44 15.73
CA GLY A 579 19.09 17.15 16.63
C GLY A 579 18.61 18.56 17.01
N GLN A 580 17.30 18.76 17.06
CA GLN A 580 16.67 20.03 17.46
C GLN A 580 15.88 19.84 18.77
N LEU A 581 16.07 20.76 19.71
CA LEU A 581 15.29 20.83 20.94
C LEU A 581 14.50 22.14 20.96
N ASP A 582 13.20 22.05 20.70
CA ASP A 582 12.30 23.20 20.81
C ASP A 582 11.97 23.48 22.29
N MET A 583 12.60 24.53 22.83
CA MET A 583 12.44 24.92 24.23
C MET A 583 10.99 25.24 24.61
N ALA A 584 10.19 25.78 23.69
CA ALA A 584 8.78 26.05 23.98
C ALA A 584 8.00 24.74 24.19
N THR A 585 8.28 23.71 23.38
CA THR A 585 7.72 22.37 23.56
C THR A 585 8.23 21.73 24.86
N VAL A 586 9.52 21.88 25.20
CA VAL A 586 10.10 21.37 26.46
C VAL A 586 9.42 21.99 27.68
N GLU A 587 9.29 23.32 27.72
CA GLU A 587 8.63 24.05 28.82
C GLU A 587 7.17 23.62 28.99
N ARG A 588 6.44 23.44 27.88
CA ARG A 588 5.06 22.97 27.92
C ARG A 588 4.96 21.53 28.42
N CYS A 589 5.85 20.64 27.96
CA CYS A 589 5.93 19.27 28.49
C CYS A 589 6.19 19.27 30.00
N PHE A 590 7.14 20.07 30.49
CA PHE A 590 7.43 20.17 31.92
C PHE A 590 6.22 20.65 32.73
N THR A 591 5.52 21.67 32.24
CA THR A 591 4.31 22.19 32.88
C THR A 591 3.24 21.09 33.01
N LEU A 592 3.01 20.34 31.93
CA LEU A 592 2.06 19.23 31.90
C LEU A 592 2.53 18.07 32.81
N CYS A 593 3.81 17.71 32.79
CA CYS A 593 4.39 16.70 33.67
C CYS A 593 4.19 17.06 35.15
N SER A 594 4.33 18.34 35.50
CA SER A 594 4.09 18.81 36.87
C SER A 594 2.62 18.66 37.28
N ALA A 595 1.69 19.05 36.41
CA ALA A 595 0.26 18.90 36.66
C ALA A 595 -0.18 17.43 36.73
N LEU A 596 0.37 16.58 35.85
CA LEU A 596 -0.06 15.19 35.66
C LEU A 596 0.69 14.19 36.55
N LYS A 597 1.69 14.63 37.33
CA LYS A 597 2.54 13.75 38.15
C LYS A 597 1.74 12.82 39.06
N GLN A 598 0.60 13.28 39.60
CA GLN A 598 -0.26 12.47 40.47
C GLN A 598 -1.32 11.67 39.69
N GLU A 599 -1.68 12.11 38.49
CA GLU A 599 -2.69 11.45 37.66
C GLU A 599 -2.13 10.25 36.90
N ASP A 600 -0.93 10.39 36.32
CA ASP A 600 -0.27 9.34 35.53
C ASP A 600 1.26 9.43 35.66
N ALA A 601 1.76 9.13 36.86
CA ALA A 601 3.18 9.16 37.20
C ALA A 601 4.05 8.33 36.23
N ARG A 602 3.54 7.20 35.76
CA ARG A 602 4.25 6.31 34.83
C ARG A 602 4.50 7.00 33.49
N ARG A 603 3.46 7.55 32.88
CA ARG A 603 3.56 8.22 31.58
C ARG A 603 4.36 9.52 31.68
N VAL A 604 4.19 10.27 32.77
CA VAL A 604 5.05 11.43 33.09
C VAL A 604 6.53 11.04 33.14
N SER A 605 6.85 9.92 33.79
CA SER A 605 8.23 9.41 33.87
C SER A 605 8.81 9.07 32.50
N GLU A 606 8.03 8.43 31.62
CA GLU A 606 8.45 8.10 30.26
C GLU A 606 8.77 9.35 29.43
N VAL A 607 7.99 10.43 29.60
CA VAL A 607 8.24 11.70 28.92
C VAL A 607 9.47 12.42 29.47
N LEU A 608 9.63 12.47 30.79
CA LEU A 608 10.81 13.08 31.42
C LEU A 608 12.09 12.34 31.04
N LEU A 609 12.09 11.01 30.98
CA LEU A 609 13.22 10.23 30.47
C LEU A 609 13.54 10.54 29.00
N ARG A 610 12.53 10.81 28.17
CA ARG A 610 12.75 11.21 26.77
C ARG A 610 13.33 12.62 26.66
N LEU A 611 12.86 13.54 27.50
CA LEU A 611 13.38 14.90 27.60
C LEU A 611 14.85 14.91 28.03
N SER A 612 15.23 14.11 29.03
CA SER A 612 16.62 14.03 29.48
C SER A 612 17.55 13.50 28.37
N VAL A 613 17.11 12.50 27.61
CA VAL A 613 17.86 11.99 26.44
C VAL A 613 18.00 13.06 25.35
N SER A 614 16.92 13.78 25.05
CA SER A 614 16.93 14.84 24.02
C SER A 614 17.82 16.02 24.40
N ALA A 615 17.81 16.40 25.69
CA ALA A 615 18.69 17.42 26.25
C ALA A 615 20.17 16.97 26.19
N THR A 616 20.45 15.71 26.55
CA THR A 616 21.79 15.12 26.46
C THR A 616 22.33 15.12 25.02
N ASN A 617 21.51 14.70 24.04
CA ASN A 617 21.90 14.72 22.63
C ASN A 617 22.18 16.14 22.11
N SER A 618 21.52 17.14 22.69
CA SER A 618 21.68 18.55 22.35
C SER A 618 22.74 19.27 23.20
N PHE A 619 23.57 18.53 23.93
CA PHE A 619 24.63 19.05 24.82
C PHE A 619 24.12 19.93 25.98
N GLN A 620 22.82 19.90 26.28
CA GLN A 620 22.20 20.64 27.39
C GLN A 620 22.20 19.81 28.68
N PHE A 621 23.38 19.47 29.19
CA PHE A 621 23.52 18.58 30.36
C PHE A 621 22.89 19.14 31.63
N ALA A 622 22.96 20.46 31.84
CA ALA A 622 22.30 21.13 32.96
C ALA A 622 20.77 20.96 32.92
N LEU A 623 20.17 21.04 31.73
CA LEU A 623 18.74 20.77 31.55
C LEU A 623 18.43 19.29 31.80
N ALA A 624 19.24 18.37 31.28
CA ALA A 624 19.07 16.94 31.52
C ALA A 624 19.10 16.62 33.03
N GLU A 625 20.03 17.22 33.77
CA GLU A 625 20.11 17.07 35.23
C GLU A 625 18.88 17.62 35.95
N GLN A 626 18.40 18.81 35.57
CA GLN A 626 17.16 19.38 36.12
C GLN A 626 15.94 18.47 35.88
N VAL A 627 15.82 17.89 34.67
CA VAL A 627 14.76 16.91 34.33
C VAL A 627 14.85 15.67 35.22
N LEU A 628 16.05 15.11 35.39
CA LEU A 628 16.26 13.90 36.20
C LEU A 628 16.04 14.15 37.70
N ASN A 629 16.37 15.35 38.19
CA ASN A 629 16.07 15.76 39.56
C ASN A 629 14.56 15.84 39.79
N PHE A 630 13.81 16.47 38.87
CA PHE A 630 12.35 16.49 38.94
C PHE A 630 11.74 15.09 38.90
N LEU A 631 12.28 14.19 38.07
CA LEU A 631 11.84 12.79 38.00
C LEU A 631 12.13 12.02 39.31
N SER A 632 13.21 12.36 40.01
CA SER A 632 13.58 11.71 41.27
C SER A 632 12.58 11.97 42.40
N ASP A 633 11.79 13.03 42.30
CA ASP A 633 10.71 13.33 43.25
C ASP A 633 9.48 12.43 43.06
N ILE A 634 9.45 11.58 42.02
CA ILE A 634 8.36 10.61 41.80
C ILE A 634 8.74 9.31 42.52
N PRO A 635 7.88 8.73 43.39
CA PRO A 635 8.19 7.46 44.05
C PRO A 635 8.37 6.30 43.07
N GLN A 636 9.32 5.41 43.34
CA GLN A 636 9.59 4.21 42.51
C GLN A 636 8.33 3.38 42.23
N LEU A 637 7.46 3.21 43.24
CA LEU A 637 6.21 2.45 43.11
C LEU A 637 5.29 3.05 42.04
N ALA A 638 5.24 4.38 41.91
CA ALA A 638 4.39 5.08 40.95
C ALA A 638 4.98 5.08 39.53
N MET A 639 6.32 5.14 39.40
CA MET A 639 7.01 5.08 38.10
C MET A 639 7.03 3.68 37.50
N GLY A 640 7.12 2.67 38.37
CA GLY A 640 7.44 1.29 38.01
C GLY A 640 8.94 1.03 37.91
N VAL A 641 9.34 -0.20 38.23
CA VAL A 641 10.75 -0.66 38.32
C VAL A 641 11.55 -0.31 37.07
N ARG A 642 10.99 -0.53 35.87
CA ARG A 642 11.68 -0.25 34.61
C ARG A 642 12.05 1.22 34.45
N ASN A 643 11.11 2.14 34.68
CA ASN A 643 11.36 3.57 34.52
C ASN A 643 12.31 4.09 35.60
N TYR A 644 12.23 3.53 36.81
CA TYR A 644 13.19 3.85 37.87
C TYR A 644 14.62 3.39 37.52
N GLY A 645 14.79 2.17 37.01
CA GLY A 645 16.09 1.70 36.51
C GLY A 645 16.64 2.60 35.40
N LYS A 646 15.78 3.12 34.50
CA LYS A 646 16.18 4.08 33.47
C LYS A 646 16.57 5.45 34.02
N LEU A 647 15.90 5.93 35.08
CA LEU A 647 16.31 7.13 35.81
C LEU A 647 17.74 6.95 36.35
N LEU A 648 18.00 5.84 37.05
CA LEU A 648 19.33 5.53 37.59
C LEU A 648 20.40 5.44 36.47
N SER A 649 20.10 4.72 35.40
CA SER A 649 20.99 4.60 34.23
C SER A 649 21.24 5.96 33.56
N SER A 650 20.24 6.84 33.48
CA SER A 650 20.38 8.18 32.91
C SER A 650 21.21 9.10 33.82
N ARG A 651 21.05 9.00 35.14
CA ARG A 651 21.92 9.72 36.10
C ARG A 651 23.37 9.25 36.01
N GLY A 652 23.59 7.96 35.84
CA GLY A 652 24.92 7.41 35.58
C GLY A 652 25.56 7.97 34.31
N GLN A 653 24.78 8.13 33.24
CA GLN A 653 25.24 8.79 32.01
C GLN A 653 25.61 10.26 32.22
N VAL A 654 24.76 11.04 32.90
CA VAL A 654 25.05 12.46 33.22
C VAL A 654 26.33 12.59 34.05
N ALA A 655 26.50 11.78 35.09
CA ALA A 655 27.71 11.76 35.91
C ALA A 655 28.96 11.39 35.08
N ALA A 656 28.85 10.40 34.17
CA ALA A 656 29.94 10.02 33.28
C ALA A 656 30.33 11.17 32.33
N PHE A 657 29.36 11.92 31.79
CA PHE A 657 29.64 13.12 30.98
C PHE A 657 30.36 14.21 31.76
N GLN A 658 30.04 14.37 33.04
CA GLN A 658 30.68 15.36 33.92
C GLN A 658 32.07 14.90 34.42
N GLY A 659 32.52 13.70 34.03
CA GLY A 659 33.80 13.12 34.48
C GLY A 659 33.73 12.52 35.89
N GLU A 660 32.55 12.41 36.48
CA GLU A 660 32.31 11.86 37.82
C GLU A 660 32.21 10.33 37.78
N VAL A 661 33.29 9.67 37.37
CA VAL A 661 33.32 8.24 37.05
C VAL A 661 32.84 7.35 38.20
N THR A 662 33.23 7.66 39.44
CA THR A 662 32.81 6.89 40.62
C THR A 662 31.29 6.95 40.83
N GLN A 663 30.70 8.14 40.71
CA GLN A 663 29.25 8.33 40.83
C GLN A 663 28.51 7.63 39.69
N ALA A 664 29.03 7.72 38.47
CA ALA A 664 28.49 7.03 37.32
C ALA A 664 28.41 5.51 37.56
N GLN A 665 29.50 4.91 38.05
CA GLN A 665 29.56 3.47 38.34
C GLN A 665 28.52 3.06 39.40
N VAL A 666 28.36 3.83 40.48
CA VAL A 666 27.34 3.57 41.51
C VAL A 666 25.94 3.57 40.90
N CYS A 667 25.59 4.61 40.12
CA CYS A 667 24.28 4.70 39.49
C CYS A 667 24.02 3.55 38.50
N PHE A 668 25.03 3.12 37.73
CA PHE A 668 24.89 1.98 36.82
C PHE A 668 24.69 0.67 37.57
N ASP A 669 25.38 0.45 38.69
CA ASP A 669 25.20 -0.75 39.51
C ASP A 669 23.81 -0.79 40.16
N GLU A 670 23.32 0.33 40.66
CA GLU A 670 21.95 0.45 41.17
C GLU A 670 20.92 0.19 40.05
N ALA A 671 21.16 0.71 38.84
CA ALA A 671 20.29 0.46 37.69
C ALA A 671 20.25 -1.02 37.31
N LEU A 672 21.41 -1.69 37.25
CA LEU A 672 21.51 -3.13 36.94
C LEU A 672 20.78 -3.99 37.97
N ALA A 673 20.94 -3.67 39.26
CA ALA A 673 20.23 -4.32 40.36
C ALA A 673 18.72 -4.03 40.36
N CYS A 674 18.32 -2.86 39.86
CA CYS A 674 16.91 -2.54 39.66
C CYS A 674 16.32 -3.38 38.51
N PHE A 675 16.99 -3.44 37.36
CA PHE A 675 16.52 -4.22 36.22
C PHE A 675 16.47 -5.73 36.48
N SER A 676 17.31 -6.27 37.37
CA SER A 676 17.22 -7.69 37.75
C SER A 676 15.92 -8.06 38.49
N GLN A 677 15.15 -7.07 38.94
CA GLN A 677 13.86 -7.28 39.60
C GLN A 677 12.69 -7.34 38.60
N LEU A 678 12.94 -7.09 37.31
CA LEU A 678 11.89 -7.17 36.28
C LEU A 678 11.43 -8.62 36.09
N SER A 679 10.11 -8.82 36.03
CA SER A 679 9.51 -10.15 35.89
C SER A 679 9.65 -10.73 34.48
N ASP A 680 9.78 -9.88 33.46
CA ASP A 680 10.03 -10.30 32.08
C ASP A 680 11.56 -10.46 31.87
N PRO A 681 12.06 -11.70 31.69
CA PRO A 681 13.48 -11.95 31.54
C PRO A 681 14.05 -11.46 30.19
N GLN A 682 13.22 -11.26 29.17
CA GLN A 682 13.69 -10.66 27.92
C GLN A 682 13.92 -9.15 28.10
N GLN A 683 12.94 -8.46 28.70
CA GLN A 683 13.06 -7.03 29.00
C GLN A 683 14.18 -6.75 30.02
N ALA A 684 14.32 -7.58 31.06
CA ALA A 684 15.41 -7.47 32.03
C ALA A 684 16.78 -7.53 31.33
N ARG A 685 16.98 -8.53 30.45
CA ARG A 685 18.22 -8.69 29.70
C ARG A 685 18.52 -7.48 28.82
N GLN A 686 17.55 -6.98 28.06
CA GLN A 686 17.74 -5.83 27.17
C GLN A 686 18.21 -4.58 27.93
N GLU A 687 17.51 -4.20 29.00
CA GLU A 687 17.83 -2.99 29.78
C GLU A 687 19.17 -3.14 30.53
N GLN A 688 19.48 -4.34 31.04
CA GLN A 688 20.77 -4.65 31.66
C GLN A 688 21.91 -4.60 30.64
N GLN A 689 21.73 -5.19 29.46
CA GLN A 689 22.75 -5.19 28.41
C GLN A 689 23.08 -3.76 27.97
N GLN A 690 22.08 -2.91 27.76
CA GLN A 690 22.32 -1.51 27.40
C GLN A 690 23.09 -0.77 28.51
N THR A 691 22.63 -0.90 29.76
CA THR A 691 23.25 -0.23 30.92
C THR A 691 24.67 -0.71 31.17
N GLN A 692 24.95 -2.00 30.97
CA GLN A 692 26.29 -2.57 31.10
C GLN A 692 27.27 -2.00 30.05
N ILE A 693 26.80 -1.67 28.85
CA ILE A 693 27.63 -0.99 27.83
C ILE A 693 27.98 0.43 28.27
N TYR A 694 27.03 1.20 28.80
CA TYR A 694 27.32 2.54 29.34
C TYR A 694 28.32 2.47 30.50
N LYS A 695 28.14 1.50 31.41
CA LYS A 695 29.10 1.25 32.49
C LYS A 695 30.50 0.99 31.96
N LEU A 696 30.64 0.20 30.89
CA LEU A 696 31.93 -0.10 30.30
C LEU A 696 32.62 1.13 29.72
N PHE A 697 31.91 1.99 28.99
CA PHE A 697 32.52 3.23 28.49
C PHE A 697 33.04 4.10 29.63
N ALA A 698 32.27 4.26 30.71
CA ALA A 698 32.74 5.00 31.89
C ALA A 698 33.98 4.37 32.54
N GLN A 699 34.08 3.03 32.57
CA GLN A 699 35.24 2.30 33.09
C GLN A 699 36.49 2.44 32.19
N LEU A 700 36.33 2.60 30.88
CA LEU A 700 37.46 2.86 29.98
C LEU A 700 38.14 4.20 30.29
N ASP A 701 37.36 5.18 30.75
CA ASP A 701 37.87 6.51 31.11
C ASP A 701 38.38 6.58 32.56
N ASP A 702 38.14 5.52 33.36
CA ASP A 702 38.62 5.43 34.74
C ASP A 702 40.13 5.19 34.82
N ARG A 703 40.88 6.22 35.18
CA ARG A 703 42.34 6.14 35.35
C ARG A 703 42.76 5.33 36.59
N GLN A 704 41.83 5.02 37.50
CA GLN A 704 42.13 4.22 38.69
C GLN A 704 42.11 2.71 38.38
N LEU A 705 41.42 2.28 37.32
CA LEU A 705 41.46 0.88 36.88
C LEU A 705 42.80 0.57 36.20
N THR A 706 43.44 -0.51 36.66
CA THR A 706 44.62 -1.06 35.97
C THR A 706 44.21 -1.80 34.69
N ASP A 707 45.16 -1.94 33.75
CA ASP A 707 44.91 -2.65 32.48
C ASP A 707 44.53 -4.13 32.70
N ASP A 708 45.04 -4.76 33.75
CA ASP A 708 44.67 -6.14 34.12
C ASP A 708 43.24 -6.21 34.67
N GLN A 709 42.85 -5.30 35.55
CA GLN A 709 41.47 -5.21 36.05
C GLN A 709 40.48 -4.97 34.91
N LEU A 710 40.83 -4.10 33.97
CA LEU A 710 40.01 -3.84 32.79
C LEU A 710 39.95 -5.07 31.87
N THR A 711 41.07 -5.78 31.68
CA THR A 711 41.10 -7.05 30.93
C THR A 711 40.14 -8.08 31.54
N ASP A 712 40.11 -8.21 32.86
CA ASP A 712 39.20 -9.13 33.56
C ASP A 712 37.73 -8.75 33.35
N VAL A 713 37.42 -7.45 33.39
CA VAL A 713 36.05 -6.94 33.13
C VAL A 713 35.63 -7.25 31.69
N LEU A 714 36.48 -6.96 30.71
CA LEU A 714 36.20 -7.23 29.29
C LEU A 714 36.03 -8.73 29.02
N THR A 715 36.86 -9.56 29.66
CA THR A 715 36.80 -11.03 29.55
C THR A 715 35.46 -11.56 30.07
N LYS A 716 35.03 -11.11 31.26
CA LYS A 716 33.73 -11.52 31.84
C LYS A 716 32.57 -11.18 30.91
N ILE A 717 32.56 -10.00 30.31
CA ILE A 717 31.47 -9.58 29.42
C ILE A 717 31.49 -10.30 28.08
N CYS A 718 32.67 -10.53 27.49
CA CYS A 718 32.80 -11.32 26.27
C CYS A 718 32.28 -12.75 26.50
N GLN A 719 32.63 -13.36 27.63
CA GLN A 719 32.13 -14.69 27.99
C GLN A 719 30.59 -14.68 28.17
N GLN A 720 30.06 -13.71 28.89
CA GLN A 720 28.61 -13.63 29.16
C GLN A 720 27.77 -13.39 27.89
N ARG A 721 28.28 -12.61 26.92
CA ARG A 721 27.50 -12.20 25.75
C ARG A 721 27.73 -13.05 24.52
N LEU A 722 28.95 -13.54 24.32
CA LEU A 722 29.36 -14.22 23.10
C LEU A 722 29.88 -15.64 23.35
N ASP A 723 29.94 -16.06 24.62
CA ASP A 723 30.52 -17.34 25.07
C ASP A 723 31.96 -17.53 24.57
N LYS A 724 32.73 -16.43 24.57
CA LYS A 724 34.07 -16.34 23.99
C LYS A 724 35.00 -15.49 24.86
N ASP A 725 36.30 -15.78 24.79
CA ASP A 725 37.32 -14.86 25.28
C ASP A 725 37.39 -13.58 24.42
N VAL A 726 38.13 -12.57 24.88
CA VAL A 726 38.21 -11.27 24.19
C VAL A 726 38.77 -11.39 22.76
N ALA A 727 39.78 -12.23 22.55
CA ALA A 727 40.42 -12.37 21.24
C ALA A 727 39.49 -13.05 20.22
N ALA A 728 38.81 -14.12 20.63
CA ALA A 728 37.81 -14.81 19.83
C ALA A 728 36.58 -13.93 19.56
N SER A 729 36.17 -13.11 20.54
CA SER A 729 35.11 -12.11 20.34
C SER A 729 35.50 -11.06 19.31
N LEU A 730 36.71 -10.49 19.37
CA LEU A 730 37.21 -9.53 18.38
C LEU A 730 37.22 -10.12 16.96
N ARG A 731 37.68 -11.36 16.78
CA ARG A 731 37.63 -12.05 15.48
C ARG A 731 36.21 -12.24 14.97
N SER A 732 35.29 -12.68 15.84
CA SER A 732 33.88 -12.90 15.49
C SER A 732 33.17 -11.60 15.12
N LEU A 733 33.40 -10.53 15.88
CA LEU A 733 32.77 -9.22 15.68
C LEU A 733 33.27 -8.52 14.41
N ALA A 734 34.46 -8.89 13.91
CA ALA A 734 35.00 -8.39 12.65
C ALA A 734 34.03 -8.63 11.47
N HIS A 735 33.32 -9.77 11.45
CA HIS A 735 32.51 -10.23 10.31
C HIS A 735 31.04 -10.58 10.64
N SER A 736 30.56 -10.37 11.87
CA SER A 736 29.22 -10.80 12.32
C SER A 736 28.45 -9.76 13.14
N SER A 737 28.82 -8.48 13.06
CA SER A 737 28.29 -7.42 13.95
C SER A 737 27.02 -6.72 13.43
N GLN A 738 26.25 -7.35 12.53
CA GLN A 738 25.00 -6.75 12.02
C GLN A 738 23.85 -6.73 13.04
N GLU A 739 23.92 -7.52 14.11
CA GLU A 739 22.96 -7.41 15.21
C GLU A 739 23.21 -6.13 16.04
N ASP A 740 22.15 -5.37 16.30
CA ASP A 740 22.15 -4.05 16.95
C ASP A 740 22.89 -4.02 18.30
N GLU A 741 22.95 -5.13 19.03
CA GLU A 741 23.59 -5.24 20.35
C GLU A 741 25.10 -5.54 20.26
N GLN A 742 25.53 -6.31 19.26
CA GLN A 742 26.92 -6.76 19.13
C GLN A 742 27.85 -5.64 18.65
N ARG A 743 27.34 -4.72 17.82
CA ARG A 743 28.11 -3.55 17.33
C ARG A 743 28.59 -2.63 18.45
N TRP A 744 27.82 -2.49 19.55
CA TRP A 744 28.22 -1.65 20.67
C TRP A 744 29.36 -2.26 21.47
N LEU A 745 29.32 -3.57 21.71
CA LEU A 745 30.45 -4.27 22.33
C LEU A 745 31.70 -4.19 21.45
N HIS A 746 31.53 -4.29 20.13
CA HIS A 746 32.62 -4.13 19.18
C HIS A 746 33.26 -2.74 19.29
N HIS A 747 32.44 -1.68 19.31
CA HIS A 747 32.91 -0.32 19.55
C HIS A 747 33.72 -0.21 20.86
N VAL A 748 33.19 -0.70 21.99
CA VAL A 748 33.89 -0.70 23.29
C VAL A 748 35.27 -1.35 23.20
N LEU A 749 35.37 -2.53 22.56
CA LEU A 749 36.63 -3.28 22.47
C LEU A 749 37.68 -2.56 21.61
N LEU A 750 37.27 -1.93 20.50
CA LEU A 750 38.18 -1.15 19.65
C LEU A 750 38.67 0.11 20.34
N ARG A 751 37.75 0.83 21.01
CA ARG A 751 38.09 2.00 21.81
C ARG A 751 39.05 1.63 22.95
N ALA A 752 38.81 0.50 23.63
CA ALA A 752 39.69 0.02 24.70
C ALA A 752 41.14 -0.16 24.23
N MET A 753 41.35 -0.75 23.05
CA MET A 753 42.70 -0.88 22.47
C MET A 753 43.34 0.47 22.13
N CYS A 754 42.57 1.47 21.71
CA CYS A 754 43.10 2.82 21.44
C CYS A 754 43.43 3.59 22.73
N VAL A 755 42.57 3.48 23.73
CA VAL A 755 42.66 4.20 25.00
C VAL A 755 43.70 3.59 25.95
N ARG A 756 43.93 2.28 25.87
CA ARG A 756 44.90 1.54 26.69
C ARG A 756 45.90 0.79 25.79
N PRO A 757 47.08 1.38 25.49
CA PRO A 757 48.07 0.80 24.57
C PRO A 757 48.55 -0.62 24.94
N ALA A 758 48.55 -0.97 26.23
CA ALA A 758 48.89 -2.33 26.68
C ALA A 758 47.89 -3.38 26.17
N LEU A 759 46.60 -3.01 25.99
CA LEU A 759 45.58 -3.89 25.43
C LEU A 759 45.75 -4.06 23.92
N ALA A 760 46.11 -3.00 23.20
CA ALA A 760 46.43 -3.11 21.76
C ALA A 760 47.54 -4.12 21.52
N SER A 761 48.58 -4.12 22.35
CA SER A 761 49.69 -5.08 22.27
C SER A 761 49.24 -6.55 22.40
N LYS A 762 48.09 -6.81 23.03
CA LYS A 762 47.53 -8.16 23.20
C LYS A 762 46.70 -8.61 22.00
N TRP A 763 45.91 -7.73 21.38
CA TRP A 763 44.83 -8.15 20.45
C TRP A 763 44.84 -7.49 19.07
N LEU A 764 45.62 -6.41 18.86
CA LEU A 764 45.58 -5.63 17.63
C LEU A 764 45.98 -6.46 16.40
N ALA A 765 47.09 -7.18 16.46
CA ALA A 765 47.58 -7.96 15.32
C ALA A 765 46.56 -9.02 14.85
N ASP A 766 45.98 -9.75 15.81
CA ASP A 766 44.96 -10.77 15.54
C ASP A 766 43.68 -10.18 14.93
N TYR A 767 43.25 -9.02 15.43
CA TYR A 767 42.07 -8.32 14.91
C TYR A 767 42.32 -7.75 13.50
N ALA A 768 43.48 -7.12 13.27
CA ALA A 768 43.88 -6.55 12.00
C ALA A 768 44.09 -7.61 10.90
N ALA A 769 44.49 -8.83 11.25
CA ALA A 769 44.53 -9.95 10.31
C ALA A 769 43.17 -10.26 9.66
N GLN A 770 42.06 -9.86 10.31
CA GLN A 770 40.70 -10.00 9.79
C GLN A 770 40.23 -8.80 8.95
N ALA A 771 41.10 -7.82 8.61
CA ALA A 771 40.70 -6.58 7.94
C ALA A 771 39.91 -6.79 6.64
N HIS A 772 40.25 -7.84 5.88
CA HIS A 772 39.55 -8.22 4.65
C HIS A 772 38.07 -8.65 4.86
N GLN A 773 37.68 -8.95 6.10
CA GLN A 773 36.32 -9.39 6.47
C GLN A 773 35.54 -8.32 7.24
N TRP A 774 36.13 -7.13 7.45
CA TRP A 774 35.51 -6.07 8.24
C TRP A 774 34.23 -5.56 7.60
N GLN A 775 33.12 -5.70 8.32
CA GLN A 775 31.84 -5.11 7.94
C GLN A 775 31.75 -3.64 8.36
N SER A 776 30.92 -2.86 7.66
CA SER A 776 30.55 -1.48 8.00
C SER A 776 29.04 -1.30 7.79
N GLY A 777 28.44 -0.32 8.46
CA GLY A 777 27.03 0.03 8.30
C GLY A 777 26.80 1.54 8.39
N GLN A 778 25.55 1.96 8.15
CA GLN A 778 25.19 3.39 8.06
C GLN A 778 24.82 4.03 9.40
N TYR A 779 24.32 3.24 10.36
CA TYR A 779 23.83 3.74 11.63
C TYR A 779 24.90 3.78 12.72
N HIS A 780 24.81 4.74 13.64
CA HIS A 780 25.65 4.80 14.84
C HIS A 780 25.54 3.47 15.65
N PRO A 781 26.64 2.88 16.14
CA PRO A 781 28.01 3.43 16.26
C PRO A 781 28.98 3.03 15.14
N TRP A 782 28.53 2.59 13.95
CA TRP A 782 29.43 2.20 12.86
C TRP A 782 30.50 3.25 12.48
N PRO A 783 30.17 4.56 12.44
CA PRO A 783 31.19 5.59 12.26
C PRO A 783 32.33 5.52 13.30
N LEU A 784 32.02 5.26 14.57
CA LEU A 784 33.04 5.14 15.62
C LEU A 784 33.86 3.86 15.49
N ILE A 785 33.23 2.74 15.11
CA ILE A 785 33.94 1.48 14.81
C ILE A 785 34.99 1.71 13.72
N ASN A 786 34.61 2.40 12.64
CA ASN A 786 35.51 2.72 11.54
C ASN A 786 36.59 3.73 11.95
N PHE A 787 36.24 4.73 12.76
CA PHE A 787 37.19 5.68 13.30
C PHE A 787 38.28 5.01 14.14
N TYR A 788 37.91 4.11 15.05
CA TYR A 788 38.88 3.38 15.87
C TYR A 788 39.68 2.35 15.09
N ARG A 789 39.07 1.67 14.10
CA ARG A 789 39.83 0.84 13.16
C ARG A 789 40.92 1.63 12.47
N ALA A 790 40.59 2.81 11.94
CA ALA A 790 41.57 3.68 11.29
C ALA A 790 42.70 4.10 12.24
N TRP A 791 42.38 4.45 13.49
CA TRP A 791 43.38 4.78 14.50
C TRP A 791 44.31 3.58 14.79
N LEU A 792 43.75 2.38 14.94
CA LEU A 792 44.53 1.16 15.16
C LEU A 792 45.38 0.77 13.94
N LEU A 793 44.88 0.98 12.72
CA LEU A 793 45.64 0.77 11.48
C LEU A 793 46.83 1.74 11.37
N LEU A 794 46.68 2.98 11.83
CA LEU A 794 47.79 3.93 11.92
C LEU A 794 48.90 3.40 12.85
N GLN A 795 48.56 2.75 13.96
CA GLN A 795 49.55 2.12 14.86
C GLN A 795 50.31 0.95 14.23
N LEU A 796 49.77 0.38 13.12
CA LEU A 796 50.41 -0.66 12.32
C LEU A 796 51.09 -0.12 11.05
N ASP A 797 51.27 1.21 10.95
CA ASP A 797 51.81 1.90 9.78
C ASP A 797 51.00 1.68 8.48
N GLN A 798 49.72 1.30 8.59
CA GLN A 798 48.82 1.07 7.43
C GLN A 798 48.06 2.34 7.04
N ILE A 799 48.82 3.39 6.69
CA ILE A 799 48.31 4.77 6.51
C ILE A 799 47.16 4.85 5.48
N ALA A 800 47.33 4.26 4.29
CA ALA A 800 46.32 4.37 3.23
C ALA A 800 44.97 3.74 3.62
N GLN A 801 45.01 2.63 4.37
CA GLN A 801 43.80 1.96 4.84
C GLN A 801 43.16 2.72 6.01
N ALA A 802 43.98 3.33 6.88
CA ALA A 802 43.50 4.22 7.93
C ALA A 802 42.73 5.42 7.35
N GLU A 803 43.28 6.08 6.33
CA GLU A 803 42.62 7.21 5.65
C GLU A 803 41.25 6.82 5.06
N LEU A 804 41.14 5.64 4.44
CA LEU A 804 39.87 5.13 3.92
C LEU A 804 38.81 4.99 5.02
N TYR A 805 39.15 4.35 6.13
CA TYR A 805 38.19 4.12 7.22
C TYR A 805 37.84 5.40 7.98
N TRP A 806 38.76 6.36 8.11
CA TRP A 806 38.44 7.68 8.63
C TRP A 806 37.47 8.44 7.71
N GLN A 807 37.68 8.40 6.39
CA GLN A 807 36.75 9.03 5.46
C GLN A 807 35.35 8.40 5.57
N GLN A 808 35.27 7.06 5.62
CA GLN A 808 33.99 6.36 5.84
C GLN A 808 33.32 6.75 7.17
N ALA A 809 34.10 6.92 8.23
CA ALA A 809 33.58 7.38 9.52
C ALA A 809 32.99 8.78 9.42
N ILE A 810 33.71 9.71 8.78
CA ILE A 810 33.28 11.10 8.60
C ILE A 810 32.01 11.17 7.72
N ASP A 811 32.00 10.48 6.58
CA ASP A 811 30.86 10.48 5.65
C ASP A 811 29.62 9.87 6.32
N GLY A 812 29.79 8.79 7.09
CA GLY A 812 28.71 8.16 7.86
C GLY A 812 28.10 9.06 8.92
N CYS A 813 28.81 10.09 9.37
CA CYS A 813 28.30 11.08 10.32
C CYS A 813 27.44 12.17 9.66
N GLN A 814 27.72 12.51 8.39
CA GLN A 814 27.10 13.66 7.72
C GLN A 814 25.60 13.49 7.47
N GLN A 815 25.14 12.25 7.31
CA GLN A 815 23.73 11.93 7.06
C GLN A 815 22.89 11.87 8.36
N GLY A 816 23.52 12.07 9.52
CA GLY A 816 22.85 12.06 10.82
C GLY A 816 22.34 13.43 11.28
N GLY A 817 21.67 13.48 12.44
CA GLY A 817 21.27 14.74 13.10
C GLY A 817 22.46 15.53 13.65
N THR A 818 22.19 16.71 14.23
CA THR A 818 23.20 17.69 14.72
C THR A 818 24.35 17.06 15.51
N THR A 819 24.08 16.13 16.45
CA THR A 819 25.10 15.43 17.26
C THR A 819 26.04 14.59 16.41
N LEU A 820 25.52 13.87 15.41
CA LEU A 820 26.33 13.04 14.52
C LEU A 820 27.13 13.92 13.55
N GLN A 821 26.54 14.99 13.03
CA GLN A 821 27.28 15.95 12.21
C GLN A 821 28.44 16.58 12.99
N TRP A 822 28.20 16.98 14.25
CA TRP A 822 29.25 17.44 15.17
C TRP A 822 30.33 16.37 15.40
N MET A 823 29.93 15.12 15.66
CA MET A 823 30.85 13.98 15.75
C MET A 823 31.74 13.90 14.50
N GLY A 824 31.18 14.01 13.29
CA GLY A 824 31.95 14.05 12.05
C GLY A 824 33.04 15.14 12.02
N HIS A 825 32.73 16.35 12.50
CA HIS A 825 33.72 17.44 12.63
C HIS A 825 34.83 17.13 13.63
N VAL A 826 34.47 16.57 14.79
CA VAL A 826 35.46 16.17 15.80
C VAL A 826 36.35 15.05 15.26
N LEU A 827 35.77 14.00 14.66
CA LEU A 827 36.53 12.87 14.11
C LEU A 827 37.48 13.31 12.99
N ALA A 828 37.04 14.19 12.08
CA ALA A 828 37.90 14.77 11.04
C ALA A 828 39.09 15.52 11.64
N THR A 829 38.84 16.33 12.67
CA THR A 829 39.88 17.11 13.36
C THR A 829 40.89 16.19 14.06
N VAL A 830 40.43 15.12 14.72
CA VAL A 830 41.33 14.13 15.35
C VAL A 830 42.18 13.43 14.30
N ALA A 831 41.59 12.96 13.18
CA ALA A 831 42.32 12.29 12.12
C ALA A 831 43.43 13.20 11.54
N GLN A 832 43.14 14.48 11.33
CA GLN A 832 44.15 15.46 10.88
C GLN A 832 45.26 15.68 11.90
N SER A 833 44.91 15.74 13.20
CA SER A 833 45.91 15.84 14.27
C SER A 833 46.82 14.60 14.35
N LEU A 834 46.39 13.47 13.78
CA LEU A 834 47.15 12.23 13.65
C LEU A 834 47.93 12.14 12.33
N GLY A 835 47.93 13.20 11.49
CA GLY A 835 48.68 13.27 10.23
C GLY A 835 47.94 12.76 9.00
N SER A 836 46.63 12.49 9.10
CA SER A 836 45.78 12.04 7.98
C SER A 836 45.48 13.15 6.98
N LYS A 837 45.30 12.80 5.69
CA LYS A 837 44.90 13.72 4.62
C LYS A 837 43.40 13.72 4.31
N VAL A 838 42.56 13.24 5.23
CA VAL A 838 41.09 13.30 5.07
C VAL A 838 40.60 14.74 4.89
N ALA A 839 39.52 14.90 4.11
CA ALA A 839 39.00 16.20 3.75
C ALA A 839 38.57 17.01 5.00
N CYS A 840 38.98 18.29 5.05
CA CYS A 840 38.45 19.22 6.05
C CYS A 840 36.96 19.44 5.79
N LEU A 841 36.16 19.33 6.85
CA LEU A 841 34.80 19.84 6.83
C LEU A 841 34.81 21.38 6.99
N SER A 842 33.87 22.07 6.34
CA SER A 842 33.87 23.54 6.31
C SER A 842 33.65 24.16 7.70
N SER A 843 34.26 25.32 7.95
CA SER A 843 34.04 26.13 9.15
C SER A 843 32.64 26.75 9.20
N GLU A 844 32.02 26.98 8.04
CA GLU A 844 30.63 27.44 7.91
C GLU A 844 29.65 26.42 8.51
N ASN A 845 29.89 25.11 8.31
CA ASN A 845 29.07 24.05 8.89
C ASN A 845 29.16 24.02 10.44
N VAL A 846 30.32 24.31 11.02
CA VAL A 846 30.47 24.39 12.50
C VAL A 846 29.64 25.54 13.07
N THR A 847 29.62 26.67 12.38
CA THR A 847 28.82 27.84 12.79
C THR A 847 27.33 27.54 12.72
N GLU A 848 26.87 26.85 11.68
CA GLU A 848 25.48 26.39 11.55
C GLU A 848 25.10 25.39 12.66
N LEU A 849 25.97 24.43 12.95
CA LEU A 849 25.77 23.47 14.04
C LEU A 849 25.69 24.17 15.40
N GLN A 850 26.55 25.16 15.65
CA GLN A 850 26.51 25.95 16.89
C GLN A 850 25.23 26.78 17.00
N HIS A 851 24.67 27.24 15.89
CA HIS A 851 23.37 27.92 15.89
C HIS A 851 22.21 26.96 16.24
N LYS A 852 22.31 25.69 15.84
CA LYS A 852 21.33 24.64 16.16
C LYS A 852 21.49 24.10 17.59
N ALA A 853 22.72 24.02 18.08
CA ALA A 853 23.08 23.56 19.41
C ALA A 853 24.13 24.52 20.03
N PRO A 854 23.68 25.56 20.76
CA PRO A 854 24.56 26.60 21.29
C PRO A 854 25.64 26.11 22.26
N GLU A 855 25.37 25.02 22.98
CA GLU A 855 26.26 24.41 23.99
C GLU A 855 27.30 23.44 23.38
N LEU A 856 27.45 23.42 22.05
CA LEU A 856 28.49 22.61 21.43
C LEU A 856 29.89 23.04 21.92
N PRO A 857 30.79 22.09 22.23
CA PRO A 857 32.12 22.38 22.77
C PRO A 857 33.11 22.84 21.69
N VAL A 858 32.77 23.91 20.96
CA VAL A 858 33.59 24.48 19.87
C VAL A 858 34.95 24.95 20.37
N GLY A 859 35.01 25.50 21.59
CA GLY A 859 36.26 25.90 22.24
C GLY A 859 37.19 24.73 22.54
N GLU A 860 36.64 23.55 22.82
CA GLU A 860 37.44 22.33 23.04
C GLU A 860 37.97 21.78 21.72
N LEU A 861 37.16 21.83 20.66
CA LEU A 861 37.59 21.41 19.33
C LEU A 861 38.76 22.26 18.81
N ALA A 862 38.74 23.57 19.08
CA ALA A 862 39.82 24.48 18.69
C ALA A 862 41.18 24.13 19.34
N GLN A 863 41.19 23.46 20.49
CA GLN A 863 42.45 23.06 21.15
C GLN A 863 43.22 22.03 20.31
N PHE A 864 42.56 21.24 19.46
CA PHE A 864 43.24 20.26 18.59
C PHE A 864 44.23 20.89 17.61
N VAL A 865 44.02 22.14 17.20
CA VAL A 865 44.92 22.89 16.30
C VAL A 865 46.31 23.09 16.93
N THR A 866 46.42 23.02 18.25
CA THR A 866 47.69 23.18 18.99
C THR A 866 48.41 21.87 19.29
N LEU A 867 47.83 20.71 18.93
CA LEU A 867 48.30 19.38 19.35
C LEU A 867 49.22 18.65 18.35
N SER A 868 49.83 19.35 17.39
CA SER A 868 50.67 18.74 16.34
C SER A 868 51.88 17.95 16.85
N SER A 869 52.22 18.03 18.15
CA SER A 869 53.31 17.29 18.81
C SER A 869 52.90 16.50 20.06
N CYS A 870 51.59 16.28 20.29
CA CYS A 870 51.09 15.65 21.52
C CYS A 870 51.01 14.11 21.42
N SER A 871 50.89 13.44 22.57
CA SER A 871 50.78 11.98 22.64
C SER A 871 49.40 11.49 22.14
N HIS A 872 49.28 10.18 21.88
CA HIS A 872 47.96 9.57 21.60
C HIS A 872 46.97 9.77 22.76
N GLN A 873 47.48 9.78 24.00
CA GLN A 873 46.67 9.91 25.20
C GLN A 873 46.13 11.34 25.37
N ASP A 874 46.91 12.36 25.00
CA ASP A 874 46.45 13.75 25.02
C ASP A 874 45.32 13.97 24.01
N ARG A 875 45.44 13.40 22.80
CA ARG A 875 44.38 13.46 21.78
C ARG A 875 43.09 12.79 22.25
N MET A 876 43.19 11.63 22.92
CA MET A 876 42.03 10.97 23.52
C MET A 876 41.38 11.83 24.61
N HIS A 877 42.18 12.53 25.41
CA HIS A 877 41.64 13.42 26.45
C HIS A 877 40.91 14.62 25.86
N CYS A 878 41.44 15.24 24.80
CA CYS A 878 40.75 16.31 24.09
C CYS A 878 39.48 15.81 23.36
N LEU A 879 39.52 14.59 22.80
CA LEU A 879 38.36 13.95 22.19
C LEU A 879 37.22 13.79 23.21
N ALA A 880 37.55 13.36 24.43
CA ALA A 880 36.59 13.19 25.51
C ALA A 880 35.92 14.50 25.99
N ARG A 881 36.56 15.65 25.75
CA ARG A 881 35.97 16.98 26.04
C ARG A 881 35.09 17.50 24.90
N CYS A 882 35.29 16.99 23.68
CA CYS A 882 34.54 17.41 22.50
C CYS A 882 33.26 16.60 22.27
N LEU A 883 33.22 15.36 22.76
CA LEU A 883 32.11 14.44 22.53
C LEU A 883 31.63 13.78 23.81
N PRO A 884 30.33 13.50 23.92
CA PRO A 884 29.78 12.73 25.03
C PRO A 884 30.50 11.35 25.17
N PHE A 885 30.65 10.81 26.39
CA PHE A 885 31.39 9.56 26.71
C PHE A 885 30.99 8.30 25.93
N ASN A 886 29.78 8.24 25.36
CA ASN A 886 29.31 7.14 24.50
C ASN A 886 29.34 7.48 23.00
N PHE A 887 29.74 8.70 22.64
CA PHE A 887 29.82 9.24 21.27
C PHE A 887 31.25 9.54 20.82
N HIS A 888 32.24 9.39 21.70
CA HIS A 888 33.61 9.10 21.30
C HIS A 888 33.92 7.69 21.72
#